data_AF-A0A1G5U344-F1
#
_entry.id   AF-A0A1G5U344-F1
#
_cell.length_a   1.000
_cell.length_b   1.000
_cell.length_c   1.000
_cell.angle_alpha   90.00
_cell.angle_beta   90.00
_cell.angle_gamma   90.00
#
_symmetry.space_group_name_H-M   'P 1'
#
loop_
_entity.id
_entity.type
_entity.pdbx_description
1 polymer ?
#
loop_
_entity_poly.entity_id
_entity_poly.type
_entity_poly.pdbx_seq_one_letter_code
_entity_poly.pdbx_strand_id
1 'polypeptide(L)'
;MPEHDDELARNARALDFHWRVSEDLVAAAGLPKFSRSKINRAMASVLAALALASDSDRPYVSYSRSRDFYAAQGRYEGTDYTYSSVLQTVNELGRLGLIEEIRSKPGAHLTHGMQSRMRASNRLVEILAGQPIEYLGSRCPLVLKGEDGSRIDYEDTSETRRLTREIGNLNRFMNSFSVDVSASASPDNWERTAHHVRARKVKDGVETWACARITPKVDVYRVFSRGGFRQGGRIYGGFWEGLPKDRRLDLLINGEVVIEEDFASLHPRLLYAMRGERMPAGFDCYALPHYQRWVGKLALNVAINAATLNAAAGALIEKARQKKADGSPVWPYGWTETRRIIDKVIAHNPAIAGYIGSDAGVSLMAIDARMALEVLKAYEKAELPALPVHDSFLAPEGRQAELKGIMNDVLEGTLDRISPATLRGSRKDSIGETTQMIRYREPGVGEPVETPIAELEVAPSAEPLLSSPEPVVSPSGTGARFRPFLGLLPPRPGSPRPRVDAPPPEPGALSPAPVEPPAPVAAVPVPAFLLAFRTPAAAEPVPPPDETPPVLAAPRTRSSLALLAPYLPPADVPSDLAPLRPAVTPPRPAPVSLAALDDGCPEEAPEVPLPPVGRVGLLGRLAAQARALRDPAGLAAGDARMAELRVLASRQRARAHAP
;
A
#
# COMPACT_ATOMS: atom_id res chain seq x y z
N MET A 1 -10.63 -14.96 -23.38
CA MET A 1 -9.46 -14.26 -23.98
C MET A 1 -8.29 -15.24 -23.96
N PRO A 2 -7.10 -14.93 -24.52
CA PRO A 2 -5.89 -15.69 -24.20
C PRO A 2 -5.65 -15.67 -22.68
N GLU A 3 -5.16 -16.76 -22.09
CA GLU A 3 -5.02 -16.90 -20.63
C GLU A 3 -4.13 -15.81 -20.01
N HIS A 4 -3.06 -15.42 -20.73
CA HIS A 4 -2.17 -14.32 -20.39
C HIS A 4 -2.89 -12.97 -20.27
N ASP A 5 -3.85 -12.68 -21.16
CA ASP A 5 -4.60 -11.41 -21.13
C ASP A 5 -5.60 -11.39 -19.95
N ASP A 6 -6.14 -12.57 -19.63
CA ASP A 6 -6.96 -12.82 -18.45
C ASP A 6 -6.16 -12.62 -17.14
N GLU A 7 -4.86 -12.96 -17.11
CA GLU A 7 -3.95 -12.69 -15.99
C GLU A 7 -3.55 -11.22 -15.87
N LEU A 8 -3.16 -10.56 -16.98
CA LEU A 8 -2.91 -9.12 -17.00
C LEU A 8 -4.13 -8.33 -16.49
N ALA A 9 -5.33 -8.73 -16.89
CA ALA A 9 -6.58 -8.15 -16.39
C ALA A 9 -6.79 -8.40 -14.89
N ARG A 10 -6.40 -9.56 -14.35
CA ARG A 10 -6.45 -9.84 -12.89
C ARG A 10 -5.52 -8.92 -12.09
N ASN A 11 -4.37 -8.57 -12.65
CA ASN A 11 -3.34 -7.73 -12.01
C ASN A 11 -3.49 -6.21 -12.26
N ALA A 12 -4.65 -5.77 -12.74
CA ALA A 12 -4.96 -4.38 -13.09
C ALA A 12 -4.65 -3.34 -11.98
N ARG A 13 -4.06 -2.21 -12.37
CA ARG A 13 -3.77 -1.06 -11.49
C ARG A 13 -5.07 -0.41 -11.02
N ALA A 14 -5.18 0.01 -9.77
CA ALA A 14 -6.34 0.80 -9.33
C ALA A 14 -6.35 2.17 -10.03
N LEU A 15 -7.53 2.65 -10.44
CA LEU A 15 -7.69 4.00 -10.99
C LEU A 15 -7.33 5.05 -9.93
N ASP A 16 -6.23 5.78 -10.16
CA ASP A 16 -5.74 6.87 -9.32
C ASP A 16 -5.93 8.23 -9.99
N PHE A 17 -6.10 9.29 -9.18
CA PHE A 17 -6.33 10.67 -9.61
C PHE A 17 -5.13 11.58 -9.22
N HIS A 18 -3.91 11.02 -9.21
CA HIS A 18 -2.66 11.75 -8.93
C HIS A 18 -2.03 12.35 -10.19
N TRP A 19 -2.57 12.03 -11.37
CA TRP A 19 -2.09 12.49 -12.68
C TRP A 19 -3.24 13.05 -13.53
N ARG A 20 -2.93 13.88 -14.53
CA ARG A 20 -3.91 14.54 -15.41
C ARG A 20 -3.29 14.88 -16.78
N VAL A 21 -4.05 14.79 -17.87
CA VAL A 21 -3.65 15.32 -19.20
C VAL A 21 -4.21 16.73 -19.45
N SER A 22 -3.69 17.45 -20.45
CA SER A 22 -4.23 18.77 -20.83
C SER A 22 -5.67 18.70 -21.35
N GLU A 23 -6.42 19.81 -21.26
CA GLU A 23 -7.76 19.88 -21.89
C GLU A 23 -7.68 19.73 -23.42
N ASP A 24 -6.58 20.16 -24.03
CA ASP A 24 -6.34 20.02 -25.47
C ASP A 24 -6.19 18.55 -25.88
N LEU A 25 -5.55 17.70 -25.04
CA LEU A 25 -5.45 16.27 -25.30
C LEU A 25 -6.79 15.55 -25.09
N VAL A 26 -7.62 16.01 -24.13
CA VAL A 26 -9.02 15.54 -24.01
C VAL A 26 -9.80 15.85 -25.30
N ALA A 27 -9.63 17.05 -25.85
CA ALA A 27 -10.27 17.45 -27.10
C ALA A 27 -9.73 16.68 -28.32
N ALA A 28 -8.41 16.45 -28.40
CA ALA A 28 -7.77 15.66 -29.46
C ALA A 28 -8.20 14.18 -29.44
N ALA A 29 -8.50 13.63 -28.26
CA ALA A 29 -9.14 12.32 -28.12
C ALA A 29 -10.62 12.29 -28.59
N GLY A 30 -11.18 13.41 -29.04
CA GLY A 30 -12.56 13.52 -29.53
C GLY A 30 -13.62 13.44 -28.43
N LEU A 31 -13.23 13.66 -27.16
CA LEU A 31 -14.14 13.61 -26.02
C LEU A 31 -14.92 14.93 -25.85
N PRO A 32 -16.21 14.89 -25.52
CA PRO A 32 -17.04 16.09 -25.38
C PRO A 32 -16.71 16.88 -24.11
N LYS A 33 -16.53 18.20 -24.21
CA LYS A 33 -16.37 19.10 -23.06
C LYS A 33 -17.73 19.34 -22.38
N PHE A 34 -17.88 18.87 -21.14
CA PHE A 34 -19.12 19.05 -20.38
C PHE A 34 -19.13 20.38 -19.62
N SER A 35 -20.33 20.91 -19.34
CA SER A 35 -20.53 22.12 -18.51
C SER A 35 -20.09 21.95 -17.05
N ARG A 36 -20.07 20.71 -16.54
CA ARG A 36 -19.61 20.38 -15.19
C ARG A 36 -18.10 20.11 -15.21
N SER A 37 -17.30 21.10 -14.81
CA SER A 37 -15.82 21.03 -14.79
C SER A 37 -15.25 19.78 -14.09
N LYS A 38 -15.92 19.29 -13.05
CA LYS A 38 -15.62 18.02 -12.36
C LYS A 38 -15.56 16.80 -13.30
N ILE A 39 -16.44 16.72 -14.29
CA ILE A 39 -16.44 15.62 -15.26
C ILE A 39 -15.22 15.75 -16.18
N ASN A 40 -14.93 16.95 -16.68
CA ASN A 40 -13.77 17.21 -17.53
C ASN A 40 -12.44 16.88 -16.80
N ARG A 41 -12.31 17.24 -15.52
CA ARG A 41 -11.14 16.88 -14.70
C ARG A 41 -11.03 15.37 -14.48
N ALA A 42 -12.15 14.67 -14.22
CA ALA A 42 -12.17 13.22 -14.12
C ALA A 42 -11.80 12.52 -15.44
N MET A 43 -12.23 13.05 -16.59
CA MET A 43 -11.84 12.57 -17.92
C MET A 43 -10.33 12.69 -18.12
N ALA A 44 -9.76 13.84 -17.79
CA ALA A 44 -8.33 14.09 -17.92
C ALA A 44 -7.47 13.21 -16.99
N SER A 45 -7.94 12.87 -15.79
CA SER A 45 -7.26 11.90 -14.91
C SER A 45 -7.46 10.45 -15.33
N VAL A 46 -8.61 10.07 -15.89
CA VAL A 46 -8.81 8.73 -16.46
C VAL A 46 -7.93 8.50 -17.69
N LEU A 47 -7.80 9.49 -18.58
CA LEU A 47 -6.86 9.44 -19.70
C LEU A 47 -5.41 9.28 -19.23
N ALA A 48 -4.99 10.04 -18.20
CA ALA A 48 -3.67 9.89 -17.60
C ALA A 48 -3.46 8.49 -17.01
N ALA A 49 -4.43 7.96 -16.27
CA ALA A 49 -4.36 6.61 -15.71
C ALA A 49 -4.28 5.52 -16.80
N LEU A 50 -4.96 5.71 -17.93
CA LEU A 50 -4.89 4.82 -19.09
C LEU A 50 -3.52 4.88 -19.79
N ALA A 51 -2.98 6.08 -20.04
CA ALA A 51 -1.63 6.27 -20.59
C ALA A 51 -0.56 5.57 -19.73
N LEU A 52 -0.61 5.83 -18.42
CA LEU A 52 0.28 5.24 -17.42
C LEU A 52 0.06 3.74 -17.22
N ALA A 53 -1.05 3.17 -17.66
CA ALA A 53 -1.26 1.73 -17.68
C ALA A 53 -0.62 1.11 -18.92
N SER A 54 -0.88 1.66 -20.12
CA SER A 54 -0.29 1.19 -21.39
C SER A 54 1.24 1.28 -21.45
N ASP A 55 1.84 2.23 -20.72
CA ASP A 55 3.30 2.37 -20.59
C ASP A 55 3.94 1.28 -19.68
N SER A 56 3.13 0.52 -18.94
CA SER A 56 3.54 -0.33 -17.81
C SER A 56 3.40 -1.84 -18.03
N ASP A 57 3.84 -2.63 -17.04
CA ASP A 57 3.59 -4.08 -16.91
C ASP A 57 2.10 -4.47 -16.80
N ARG A 58 1.20 -3.50 -16.59
CA ARG A 58 -0.22 -3.72 -16.28
C ARG A 58 -1.07 -2.77 -17.14
N PRO A 59 -1.42 -3.14 -18.38
CA PRO A 59 -2.18 -2.29 -19.30
C PRO A 59 -3.62 -2.02 -18.86
N TYR A 60 -4.13 -2.75 -17.86
CA TYR A 60 -5.48 -2.60 -17.34
C TYR A 60 -5.56 -1.68 -16.12
N VAL A 61 -6.53 -0.78 -16.17
CA VAL A 61 -7.00 0.05 -15.05
C VAL A 61 -8.30 -0.54 -14.48
N SER A 62 -8.30 -0.81 -13.18
CA SER A 62 -9.41 -1.32 -12.38
C SER A 62 -10.25 -0.18 -11.82
N TYR A 63 -11.57 -0.25 -11.99
CA TYR A 63 -12.51 0.76 -11.52
C TYR A 63 -13.88 0.16 -11.16
N SER A 64 -14.61 0.85 -10.28
CA SER A 64 -15.89 0.35 -9.76
C SER A 64 -17.08 0.73 -10.63
N ARG A 65 -18.07 -0.17 -10.72
CA ARG A 65 -19.40 0.11 -11.26
C ARG A 65 -20.50 0.13 -10.18
N SER A 66 -20.13 0.17 -8.90
CA SER A 66 -21.07 0.36 -7.76
C SER A 66 -21.08 1.81 -7.28
N ARG A 67 -22.25 2.35 -6.90
CA ARG A 67 -22.36 3.67 -6.26
C ARG A 67 -21.74 3.68 -4.86
N ASP A 68 -21.95 2.62 -4.10
CA ASP A 68 -21.55 2.50 -2.69
C ASP A 68 -20.03 2.65 -2.52
N PHE A 69 -19.27 2.13 -3.48
CA PHE A 69 -17.81 2.32 -3.54
C PHE A 69 -17.44 3.81 -3.55
N TYR A 70 -18.06 4.61 -4.41
CA TYR A 70 -17.82 6.05 -4.49
C TYR A 70 -18.44 6.85 -3.33
N ALA A 71 -19.45 6.31 -2.65
CA ALA A 71 -19.99 6.90 -1.42
C ALA A 71 -19.05 6.71 -0.22
N ALA A 72 -18.22 5.67 -0.23
CA ALA A 72 -17.18 5.42 0.77
C ALA A 72 -15.82 6.10 0.44
N GLN A 73 -15.69 6.76 -0.72
CA GLN A 73 -14.45 7.40 -1.18
C GLN A 73 -14.45 8.87 -0.75
N GLY A 74 -13.89 9.14 0.43
CA GLY A 74 -13.74 10.47 1.01
C GLY A 74 -12.39 11.12 0.67
N ARG A 75 -11.59 11.38 1.70
CA ARG A 75 -10.34 12.18 1.69
C ARG A 75 -9.30 11.85 0.61
N TYR A 76 -9.17 10.60 0.17
CA TYR A 76 -8.01 10.16 -0.62
C TYR A 76 -8.11 10.47 -2.12
N GLU A 77 -9.23 10.12 -2.76
CA GLU A 77 -9.35 10.19 -4.23
C GLU A 77 -9.89 11.56 -4.70
N GLY A 78 -10.45 12.36 -3.77
CA GLY A 78 -10.81 13.75 -3.98
C GLY A 78 -12.17 13.97 -4.64
N THR A 79 -12.64 15.22 -4.59
CA THR A 79 -14.04 15.57 -4.94
C THR A 79 -14.45 15.28 -6.38
N ASP A 80 -13.50 15.06 -7.30
CA ASP A 80 -13.80 14.71 -8.70
C ASP A 80 -14.03 13.21 -8.94
N TYR A 81 -13.53 12.33 -8.07
CA TYR A 81 -13.64 10.88 -8.23
C TYR A 81 -14.99 10.37 -7.72
N THR A 82 -15.99 10.30 -8.60
CA THR A 82 -17.34 9.84 -8.23
C THR A 82 -17.98 8.98 -9.31
N TYR A 83 -18.98 8.19 -8.90
CA TYR A 83 -19.73 7.29 -9.77
C TYR A 83 -20.18 7.96 -11.09
N SER A 84 -20.75 9.16 -11.03
CA SER A 84 -21.22 9.86 -12.23
C SER A 84 -20.08 10.29 -13.14
N SER A 85 -19.04 10.95 -12.61
CA SER A 85 -17.91 11.45 -13.41
C SER A 85 -17.10 10.32 -14.05
N VAL A 86 -16.83 9.23 -13.31
CA VAL A 86 -16.07 8.07 -13.84
C VAL A 86 -16.91 7.29 -14.85
N LEU A 87 -18.14 6.89 -14.53
CA LEU A 87 -18.94 6.09 -15.46
C LEU A 87 -19.30 6.86 -16.74
N GLN A 88 -19.53 8.18 -16.66
CA GLN A 88 -19.75 9.01 -17.84
C GLN A 88 -18.50 9.06 -18.73
N THR A 89 -17.31 9.21 -18.13
CA THR A 89 -16.03 9.14 -18.85
C THR A 89 -15.86 7.78 -19.56
N VAL A 90 -16.03 6.67 -18.82
CA VAL A 90 -15.85 5.32 -19.35
C VAL A 90 -16.85 5.00 -20.46
N ASN A 91 -18.10 5.45 -20.32
CA ASN A 91 -19.12 5.26 -21.35
C ASN A 91 -18.77 6.03 -22.65
N GLU A 92 -18.28 7.27 -22.56
CA GLU A 92 -17.85 8.04 -23.75
C GLU A 92 -16.61 7.44 -24.42
N LEU A 93 -15.60 7.04 -23.64
CA LEU A 93 -14.41 6.34 -24.14
C LEU A 93 -14.80 5.04 -24.88
N GLY A 94 -15.72 4.26 -24.31
CA GLY A 94 -16.25 3.05 -24.94
C GLY A 94 -17.04 3.34 -26.22
N ARG A 95 -17.88 4.39 -26.22
CA ARG A 95 -18.64 4.83 -27.40
C ARG A 95 -17.75 5.28 -28.56
N LEU A 96 -16.56 5.81 -28.26
CA LEU A 96 -15.57 6.26 -29.25
C LEU A 96 -14.56 5.17 -29.67
N GLY A 97 -14.64 3.96 -29.11
CA GLY A 97 -13.71 2.86 -29.38
C GLY A 97 -12.30 3.07 -28.82
N LEU A 98 -12.16 3.92 -27.80
CA LEU A 98 -10.87 4.33 -27.22
C LEU A 98 -10.41 3.42 -26.06
N ILE A 99 -11.29 2.55 -25.56
CA ILE A 99 -10.95 1.55 -24.53
C ILE A 99 -11.55 0.18 -24.85
N GLU A 100 -10.89 -0.85 -24.34
CA GLU A 100 -11.43 -2.21 -24.24
C GLU A 100 -11.86 -2.46 -22.78
N GLU A 101 -13.14 -2.81 -22.55
CA GLU A 101 -13.72 -2.90 -21.20
C GLU A 101 -14.09 -4.34 -20.80
N ILE A 102 -13.54 -4.81 -19.67
CA ILE A 102 -13.88 -6.10 -19.05
C ILE A 102 -14.82 -5.84 -17.86
N ARG A 103 -16.11 -6.09 -18.06
CA ARG A 103 -17.15 -5.89 -17.04
C ARG A 103 -17.20 -7.04 -16.04
N SER A 104 -16.89 -6.75 -14.78
CA SER A 104 -17.08 -7.71 -13.69
C SER A 104 -18.56 -7.88 -13.32
N LYS A 105 -18.97 -9.12 -13.01
CA LYS A 105 -20.33 -9.44 -12.57
C LYS A 105 -20.69 -8.71 -11.26
N PRO A 106 -21.96 -8.36 -11.01
CA PRO A 106 -22.40 -7.84 -9.72
C PRO A 106 -21.95 -8.74 -8.56
N GLY A 107 -21.42 -8.15 -7.48
CA GLY A 107 -20.88 -8.89 -6.33
C GLY A 107 -19.52 -9.59 -6.54
N ALA A 108 -18.91 -9.52 -7.73
CA ALA A 108 -17.58 -10.12 -7.98
C ALA A 108 -16.47 -9.52 -7.08
N HIS A 109 -16.61 -8.24 -6.68
CA HIS A 109 -15.69 -7.60 -5.74
C HIS A 109 -15.81 -8.15 -4.31
N LEU A 110 -17.02 -8.53 -3.87
CA LEU A 110 -17.26 -9.13 -2.54
C LEU A 110 -16.81 -10.59 -2.43
N THR A 111 -16.69 -11.28 -3.58
CA THR A 111 -16.46 -12.74 -3.64
C THR A 111 -15.08 -13.11 -4.14
N HIS A 112 -14.50 -12.30 -5.04
CA HIS A 112 -13.22 -12.56 -5.71
C HIS A 112 -12.27 -11.34 -5.67
N GLY A 113 -12.67 -10.21 -5.07
CA GLY A 113 -11.93 -8.93 -5.15
C GLY A 113 -12.00 -8.22 -6.51
N MET A 114 -12.75 -8.77 -7.47
CA MET A 114 -12.73 -8.34 -8.88
C MET A 114 -13.68 -7.15 -9.12
N GLN A 115 -13.12 -5.99 -9.50
CA GLN A 115 -13.86 -4.87 -10.11
C GLN A 115 -13.79 -4.92 -11.65
N SER A 116 -14.45 -3.98 -12.34
CA SER A 116 -14.35 -3.90 -13.81
C SER A 116 -12.99 -3.35 -14.22
N ARG A 117 -12.53 -3.69 -15.42
CA ARG A 117 -11.25 -3.22 -15.97
C ARG A 117 -11.46 -2.51 -17.29
N MET A 118 -10.53 -1.64 -17.64
CA MET A 118 -10.38 -1.07 -18.97
C MET A 118 -8.90 -0.96 -19.34
N ARG A 119 -8.54 -1.17 -20.61
CA ARG A 119 -7.25 -0.73 -21.18
C ARG A 119 -7.49 0.27 -22.30
N ALA A 120 -6.50 1.09 -22.61
CA ALA A 120 -6.52 1.89 -23.84
C ALA A 120 -6.54 0.95 -25.06
N SER A 121 -7.31 1.29 -26.10
CA SER A 121 -7.15 0.66 -27.42
C SER A 121 -5.94 1.27 -28.14
N ASN A 122 -5.39 0.60 -29.16
CA ASN A 122 -4.22 1.07 -29.90
C ASN A 122 -4.35 2.53 -30.37
N ARG A 123 -5.53 2.90 -30.90
CA ARG A 123 -5.87 4.28 -31.30
C ARG A 123 -5.74 5.28 -30.15
N LEU A 124 -6.11 4.92 -28.92
CA LEU A 124 -5.93 5.79 -27.77
C LEU A 124 -4.46 5.84 -27.32
N VAL A 125 -3.72 4.73 -27.42
CA VAL A 125 -2.27 4.72 -27.15
C VAL A 125 -1.53 5.64 -28.13
N GLU A 126 -1.88 5.60 -29.42
CA GLU A 126 -1.36 6.50 -30.46
C GLU A 126 -1.65 7.99 -30.15
N ILE A 127 -2.86 8.32 -29.70
CA ILE A 127 -3.25 9.69 -29.31
C ILE A 127 -2.48 10.17 -28.06
N LEU A 128 -2.22 9.28 -27.10
CA LEU A 128 -1.51 9.59 -25.85
C LEU A 128 0.02 9.54 -25.99
N ALA A 129 0.55 9.01 -27.09
CA ALA A 129 1.99 8.81 -27.28
C ALA A 129 2.77 10.14 -27.30
N GLY A 130 3.82 10.23 -26.48
CA GLY A 130 4.69 11.41 -26.38
C GLY A 130 4.04 12.64 -25.74
N GLN A 131 2.79 12.55 -25.27
CA GLN A 131 2.06 13.69 -24.71
C GLN A 131 2.43 13.97 -23.24
N PRO A 132 2.52 15.24 -22.81
CA PRO A 132 2.84 15.57 -21.43
C PRO A 132 1.68 15.21 -20.49
N ILE A 133 1.99 14.49 -19.42
CA ILE A 133 1.06 14.18 -18.32
C ILE A 133 1.50 14.93 -17.07
N GLU A 134 0.62 15.76 -16.54
CA GLU A 134 0.83 16.54 -15.32
C GLU A 134 0.73 15.62 -14.09
N TYR A 135 1.72 15.72 -13.20
CA TYR A 135 1.70 15.03 -11.91
C TYR A 135 1.22 15.97 -10.79
N LEU A 136 -0.01 15.75 -10.33
CA LEU A 136 -0.64 16.50 -9.25
C LEU A 136 0.01 16.16 -7.90
N GLY A 137 0.35 14.88 -7.69
CA GLY A 137 0.79 14.34 -6.40
C GLY A 137 -0.34 13.64 -5.64
N SER A 138 0.02 12.99 -4.54
CA SER A 138 -0.89 12.32 -3.62
C SER A 138 -1.70 13.34 -2.84
N ARG A 139 -3.02 13.22 -2.89
CA ARG A 139 -3.93 14.19 -2.22
C ARG A 139 -3.87 14.14 -0.69
N CYS A 140 -3.33 13.06 -0.13
CA CYS A 140 -3.34 12.79 1.30
C CYS A 140 -2.05 12.07 1.73
N PRO A 141 -1.17 12.70 2.53
CA PRO A 141 0.12 12.14 2.93
C PRO A 141 0.03 11.07 4.03
N LEU A 142 -1.16 10.82 4.58
CA LEU A 142 -1.44 9.74 5.53
C LEU A 142 -2.59 8.90 4.96
N VAL A 143 -2.44 7.59 4.86
CA VAL A 143 -3.48 6.65 4.44
C VAL A 143 -3.84 5.78 5.62
N LEU A 144 -5.09 5.87 6.10
CA LEU A 144 -5.60 5.02 7.17
C LEU A 144 -6.39 3.84 6.59
N LYS A 145 -6.06 2.63 7.02
CA LYS A 145 -6.81 1.42 6.70
C LYS A 145 -7.60 0.91 7.91
N GLY A 146 -8.79 0.34 7.68
CA GLY A 146 -9.57 -0.39 8.68
C GLY A 146 -8.97 -1.76 9.04
N GLU A 147 -9.69 -2.55 9.84
CA GLU A 147 -9.29 -3.93 10.18
C GLU A 147 -9.33 -4.88 8.98
N ASP A 148 -10.25 -4.67 8.04
CA ASP A 148 -10.38 -5.41 6.79
C ASP A 148 -9.35 -5.00 5.72
N GLY A 149 -8.51 -4.00 6.01
CA GLY A 149 -7.53 -3.44 5.09
C GLY A 149 -8.09 -2.43 4.07
N SER A 150 -9.39 -2.14 4.08
CA SER A 150 -10.01 -1.08 3.28
C SER A 150 -9.51 0.31 3.71
N ARG A 151 -9.52 1.30 2.81
CA ARG A 151 -9.25 2.71 3.19
C ARG A 151 -10.45 3.27 3.95
N ILE A 152 -10.20 3.94 5.07
CA ILE A 152 -11.23 4.66 5.85
C ILE A 152 -10.82 6.13 6.05
N ASP A 153 -11.79 7.02 6.22
CA ASP A 153 -11.50 8.44 6.52
C ASP A 153 -11.13 8.64 8.00
N TYR A 154 -10.68 9.85 8.34
CA TYR A 154 -10.25 10.22 9.69
C TYR A 154 -10.42 11.73 9.94
N GLU A 155 -10.41 12.15 11.21
CA GLU A 155 -10.51 13.55 11.59
C GLU A 155 -9.16 14.28 11.60
N ASP A 156 -9.15 15.57 11.26
CA ASP A 156 -7.96 16.41 11.32
C ASP A 156 -7.65 16.86 12.76
N THR A 157 -7.19 15.93 13.60
CA THR A 157 -6.72 16.17 14.97
C THR A 157 -5.36 16.88 15.01
N SER A 158 -4.88 17.23 16.22
CA SER A 158 -3.52 17.74 16.42
C SER A 158 -2.44 16.70 16.04
N GLU A 159 -2.71 15.41 16.23
CA GLU A 159 -1.83 14.30 15.83
C GLU A 159 -1.75 14.17 14.31
N THR A 160 -2.89 14.09 13.60
CA THR A 160 -2.87 13.94 12.14
C THR A 160 -2.30 15.17 11.44
N ARG A 161 -2.57 16.39 11.95
CA ARG A 161 -1.89 17.62 11.49
C ARG A 161 -0.37 17.60 11.73
N ARG A 162 0.12 16.99 12.83
CA ARG A 162 1.57 16.81 13.08
C ARG A 162 2.18 15.82 12.10
N LEU A 163 1.56 14.66 11.91
CA LEU A 163 2.02 13.62 10.97
C LEU A 163 2.04 14.13 9.52
N THR A 164 1.03 14.90 9.12
CA THR A 164 0.98 15.59 7.81
C THR A 164 2.12 16.58 7.62
N ARG A 165 2.47 17.39 8.64
CA ARG A 165 3.64 18.29 8.56
C ARG A 165 4.96 17.52 8.51
N GLU A 166 5.09 16.45 9.28
CA GLU A 166 6.28 15.58 9.32
C GLU A 166 6.60 14.99 7.93
N ILE A 167 5.60 14.47 7.22
CA ILE A 167 5.78 13.99 5.84
C ILE A 167 5.89 15.14 4.83
N GLY A 168 5.17 16.24 5.04
CA GLY A 168 5.32 17.44 4.22
C GLY A 168 6.74 18.03 4.27
N ASN A 169 7.44 17.92 5.41
CA ASN A 169 8.86 18.25 5.54
C ASN A 169 9.73 17.25 4.78
N LEU A 170 9.54 15.95 5.04
CA LEU A 170 10.31 14.89 4.41
C LEU A 170 10.24 14.94 2.87
N ASN A 171 9.06 15.21 2.31
CA ASN A 171 8.90 15.41 0.87
C ASN A 171 9.65 16.65 0.36
N ARG A 172 9.69 17.77 1.09
CA ARG A 172 10.51 18.93 0.67
C ARG A 172 12.00 18.59 0.70
N PHE A 173 12.46 17.86 1.72
CA PHE A 173 13.85 17.42 1.82
C PHE A 173 14.23 16.44 0.69
N MET A 174 13.40 15.43 0.41
CA MET A 174 13.64 14.48 -0.69
C MET A 174 13.54 15.08 -2.09
N ASN A 175 13.06 16.32 -2.23
CA ASN A 175 13.10 17.08 -3.48
C ASN A 175 14.26 18.10 -3.54
N SER A 176 15.17 18.13 -2.57
CA SER A 176 16.39 18.95 -2.62
C SER A 176 17.62 18.20 -3.16
N PHE A 177 17.44 16.96 -3.64
CA PHE A 177 18.50 16.12 -4.23
C PHE A 177 17.95 15.28 -5.38
N SER A 178 18.82 14.88 -6.32
CA SER A 178 18.43 14.02 -7.45
C SER A 178 18.49 12.53 -7.09
N VAL A 179 17.69 11.72 -7.80
CA VAL A 179 17.68 10.26 -7.70
C VAL A 179 17.62 9.69 -9.12
N ASP A 180 18.73 9.15 -9.58
CA ASP A 180 18.94 8.75 -10.97
C ASP A 180 19.34 7.27 -11.07
N VAL A 181 19.32 6.69 -12.28
CA VAL A 181 19.93 5.37 -12.56
C VAL A 181 21.32 5.62 -13.13
N SER A 182 22.33 4.91 -12.64
CA SER A 182 23.72 5.11 -13.07
C SER A 182 23.91 4.82 -14.56
N ALA A 183 24.68 5.68 -15.23
CA ALA A 183 25.15 5.45 -16.60
C ALA A 183 26.12 4.25 -16.72
N SER A 184 26.66 3.74 -15.58
CA SER A 184 27.44 2.50 -15.54
C SER A 184 26.59 1.24 -15.32
N ALA A 185 25.28 1.37 -15.09
CA ALA A 185 24.39 0.22 -15.01
C ALA A 185 24.28 -0.47 -16.37
N SER A 186 24.36 -1.82 -16.41
CA SER A 186 24.18 -2.57 -17.65
C SER A 186 22.80 -2.26 -18.27
N PRO A 187 22.74 -1.85 -19.55
CA PRO A 187 21.47 -1.61 -20.24
C PRO A 187 20.56 -2.83 -20.26
N ASP A 188 21.13 -4.04 -20.30
CA ASP A 188 20.40 -5.32 -20.26
C ASP A 188 19.61 -5.52 -18.96
N ASN A 189 19.89 -4.73 -17.92
CA ASN A 189 19.18 -4.76 -16.65
C ASN A 189 18.09 -3.67 -16.53
N TRP A 190 17.93 -2.78 -17.51
CA TRP A 190 17.08 -1.59 -17.41
C TRP A 190 16.37 -1.20 -18.72
N GLU A 191 15.04 -1.33 -18.75
CA GLU A 191 14.21 -0.62 -19.74
C GLU A 191 13.72 0.70 -19.13
N ARG A 192 13.66 1.77 -19.94
CA ARG A 192 13.03 3.04 -19.58
C ARG A 192 11.95 3.41 -20.59
N THR A 193 10.79 3.79 -20.07
CA THR A 193 9.63 4.23 -20.86
C THR A 193 9.31 5.71 -20.54
N ALA A 194 8.17 6.24 -20.98
CA ALA A 194 7.84 7.65 -20.76
C ALA A 194 7.64 7.98 -19.26
N HIS A 195 7.08 7.03 -18.49
CA HIS A 195 6.72 7.25 -17.08
C HIS A 195 7.17 6.12 -16.14
N HIS A 196 7.83 5.08 -16.64
CA HIS A 196 8.30 3.96 -15.83
C HIS A 196 9.78 3.64 -16.11
N VAL A 197 10.41 3.04 -15.11
CA VAL A 197 11.59 2.18 -15.31
C VAL A 197 11.20 0.75 -15.01
N ARG A 198 11.77 -0.18 -15.77
CA ARG A 198 11.63 -1.61 -15.55
C ARG A 198 13.01 -2.15 -15.26
N ALA A 199 13.18 -2.72 -14.08
CA ALA A 199 14.44 -3.22 -13.59
C ALA A 199 14.43 -4.75 -13.60
N ARG A 200 15.47 -5.34 -14.20
CA ARG A 200 15.62 -6.79 -14.36
C ARG A 200 15.83 -7.48 -13.02
N LYS A 201 15.23 -8.65 -12.85
CA LYS A 201 15.19 -9.40 -11.60
C LYS A 201 15.29 -10.90 -11.89
N VAL A 202 16.51 -11.42 -11.86
CA VAL A 202 16.75 -12.86 -11.84
C VAL A 202 16.55 -13.38 -10.41
N LYS A 203 15.71 -14.41 -10.23
CA LYS A 203 15.55 -15.10 -8.94
C LYS A 203 15.22 -16.58 -9.17
N ASP A 204 15.84 -17.45 -8.39
CA ASP A 204 15.63 -18.91 -8.47
C ASP A 204 15.89 -19.45 -9.90
N GLY A 205 16.88 -18.87 -10.60
CA GLY A 205 17.22 -19.20 -11.99
C GLY A 205 16.33 -18.56 -13.07
N VAL A 206 15.21 -17.94 -12.70
CA VAL A 206 14.21 -17.41 -13.64
C VAL A 206 14.26 -15.88 -13.69
N GLU A 207 14.11 -15.34 -14.89
CA GLU A 207 14.07 -13.90 -15.12
C GLU A 207 12.66 -13.32 -15.00
N THR A 208 12.56 -12.18 -14.31
CA THR A 208 11.35 -11.36 -14.17
C THR A 208 11.72 -9.89 -14.24
N TRP A 209 10.75 -9.01 -14.48
CA TRP A 209 10.97 -7.56 -14.56
C TRP A 209 10.07 -6.81 -13.59
N ALA A 210 10.62 -5.81 -12.90
CA ALA A 210 9.90 -5.01 -11.92
C ALA A 210 9.66 -3.59 -12.47
N CYS A 211 8.40 -3.25 -12.74
CA CYS A 211 8.00 -1.97 -13.32
C CYS A 211 7.62 -0.94 -12.23
N ALA A 212 8.49 0.05 -12.02
CA ALA A 212 8.26 1.16 -11.10
C ALA A 212 7.88 2.44 -11.86
N ARG A 213 6.87 3.18 -11.38
CA ARG A 213 6.43 4.47 -11.97
C ARG A 213 7.30 5.59 -11.41
N ILE A 214 7.96 6.36 -12.26
CA ILE A 214 8.71 7.55 -11.86
C ILE A 214 7.72 8.72 -11.66
N THR A 215 7.96 9.51 -10.63
CA THR A 215 7.23 10.76 -10.36
C THR A 215 8.16 11.96 -10.56
N PRO A 216 7.74 13.07 -11.21
CA PRO A 216 8.58 14.27 -11.41
C PRO A 216 9.04 14.99 -10.14
N LYS A 217 8.51 14.59 -8.98
CA LYS A 217 8.88 15.03 -7.63
C LYS A 217 8.77 13.81 -6.72
N VAL A 218 9.57 13.74 -5.65
CA VAL A 218 9.36 12.75 -4.58
C VAL A 218 8.09 13.10 -3.81
N ASP A 219 7.26 12.09 -3.55
CA ASP A 219 5.95 12.24 -2.91
C ASP A 219 5.63 10.98 -2.08
N VAL A 220 6.31 10.84 -0.95
CA VAL A 220 6.04 9.75 0.00
C VAL A 220 4.87 10.10 0.94
N TYR A 221 4.22 9.04 1.42
CA TYR A 221 3.08 9.06 2.34
C TYR A 221 3.21 7.92 3.35
N ARG A 222 2.47 7.97 4.46
CA ARG A 222 2.47 6.93 5.50
C ARG A 222 1.22 6.07 5.41
N VAL A 223 1.34 4.74 5.53
CA VAL A 223 0.17 3.82 5.53
C VAL A 223 -0.02 3.20 6.90
N PHE A 224 -1.06 3.66 7.61
CA PHE A 224 -1.51 3.17 8.90
C PHE A 224 -2.60 2.10 8.76
N SER A 225 -2.81 1.30 9.81
CA SER A 225 -3.65 0.09 9.81
C SER A 225 -4.64 0.07 10.97
N ARG A 226 -5.71 -0.72 10.84
CA ARG A 226 -6.70 -1.01 11.90
C ARG A 226 -7.34 0.22 12.55
N GLY A 227 -7.45 1.31 11.80
CA GLY A 227 -8.09 2.56 12.23
C GLY A 227 -7.29 3.40 13.23
N GLY A 228 -6.03 3.06 13.54
CA GLY A 228 -5.20 3.82 14.48
C GLY A 228 -3.86 4.30 13.91
N PHE A 229 -3.49 5.55 14.20
CA PHE A 229 -2.17 6.14 13.86
C PHE A 229 -0.97 5.57 14.67
N ARG A 230 -1.21 4.44 15.35
CA ARG A 230 -0.28 3.75 16.26
C ARG A 230 0.00 2.30 15.83
N GLN A 231 -0.51 1.90 14.65
CA GLN A 231 -0.36 0.58 14.05
C GLN A 231 -0.03 0.74 12.56
N GLY A 232 1.03 0.09 12.10
CA GLY A 232 1.67 0.43 10.84
C GLY A 232 2.17 1.89 10.84
N GLY A 233 2.06 2.56 9.70
CA GLY A 233 2.55 3.92 9.50
C GLY A 233 3.92 3.99 8.82
N ARG A 234 4.39 2.88 8.23
CA ARG A 234 5.57 2.84 7.35
C ARG A 234 5.42 3.82 6.18
N ILE A 235 6.56 4.32 5.71
CA ILE A 235 6.68 5.22 4.55
C ILE A 235 6.53 4.41 3.26
N TYR A 236 5.81 4.97 2.29
CA TYR A 236 5.56 4.44 0.96
C TYR A 236 5.48 5.57 -0.08
N GLY A 237 5.79 5.29 -1.34
CA GLY A 237 5.57 6.19 -2.49
C GLY A 237 6.80 6.44 -3.35
N GLY A 238 7.99 6.06 -2.88
CA GLY A 238 9.22 6.13 -3.66
C GLY A 238 9.25 5.08 -4.77
N PHE A 239 9.58 5.48 -6.00
CA PHE A 239 9.69 4.52 -7.11
C PHE A 239 10.74 3.43 -6.83
N TRP A 240 11.79 3.80 -6.08
CA TRP A 240 12.89 2.92 -5.69
C TRP A 240 12.44 1.75 -4.79
N GLU A 241 11.36 1.91 -4.00
CA GLU A 241 10.81 0.82 -3.18
C GLU A 241 10.33 -0.38 -4.03
N GLY A 242 9.85 -0.10 -5.25
CA GLY A 242 9.38 -1.12 -6.20
C GLY A 242 10.51 -1.87 -6.92
N LEU A 243 11.76 -1.39 -6.81
CA LEU A 243 12.91 -1.99 -7.49
C LEU A 243 13.44 -3.24 -6.77
N PRO A 244 14.01 -4.21 -7.50
CA PRO A 244 14.77 -5.32 -6.92
C PRO A 244 15.96 -4.78 -6.10
N LYS A 245 16.29 -5.41 -4.96
CA LYS A 245 17.37 -4.93 -4.08
C LYS A 245 18.67 -4.69 -4.84
N ASP A 246 19.09 -5.67 -5.63
CA ASP A 246 20.36 -5.63 -6.36
C ASP A 246 20.38 -4.59 -7.49
N ARG A 247 19.23 -4.03 -7.87
CA ARG A 247 19.09 -2.92 -8.83
C ARG A 247 18.94 -1.56 -8.14
N ARG A 248 18.54 -1.51 -6.86
CA ARG A 248 18.59 -0.26 -6.07
C ARG A 248 20.02 0.26 -5.88
N LEU A 249 20.99 -0.65 -5.92
CA LEU A 249 22.42 -0.32 -5.88
C LEU A 249 22.96 0.21 -7.22
N ASP A 250 22.17 0.15 -8.31
CA ASP A 250 22.50 0.88 -9.56
C ASP A 250 22.07 2.36 -9.50
N LEU A 251 21.38 2.79 -8.44
CA LEU A 251 20.91 4.17 -8.32
C LEU A 251 22.05 5.13 -7.93
N LEU A 252 21.89 6.38 -8.35
CA LEU A 252 22.70 7.49 -7.91
C LEU A 252 21.86 8.45 -7.07
N ILE A 253 22.44 9.02 -6.02
CA ILE A 253 21.90 10.16 -5.26
C ILE A 253 22.85 11.34 -5.49
N ASN A 254 22.37 12.43 -6.08
CA ASN A 254 23.21 13.57 -6.53
C ASN A 254 24.41 13.16 -7.43
N GLY A 255 24.32 12.03 -8.13
CA GLY A 255 25.41 11.48 -8.94
C GLY A 255 26.37 10.53 -8.21
N GLU A 256 26.29 10.40 -6.88
CA GLU A 256 27.06 9.43 -6.10
C GLU A 256 26.36 8.07 -6.04
N VAL A 257 27.11 6.97 -6.17
CA VAL A 257 26.59 5.60 -6.03
C VAL A 257 26.06 5.33 -4.62
N VAL A 258 25.00 4.53 -4.50
CA VAL A 258 24.32 4.27 -3.22
C VAL A 258 24.66 2.92 -2.59
N ILE A 259 24.72 2.92 -1.26
CA ILE A 259 24.70 1.71 -0.42
C ILE A 259 23.30 1.50 0.16
N GLU A 260 22.93 0.27 0.55
CA GLU A 260 21.67 -0.03 1.26
C GLU A 260 21.91 -0.73 2.60
N GLU A 261 21.73 0.00 3.71
CA GLU A 261 21.90 -0.53 5.08
C GLU A 261 20.55 -0.81 5.75
N ASP A 262 20.46 -1.90 6.53
CA ASP A 262 19.22 -2.51 7.04
C ASP A 262 19.34 -2.85 8.54
N PHE A 263 18.24 -2.71 9.30
CA PHE A 263 18.23 -3.01 10.73
C PHE A 263 18.24 -4.53 11.01
N ALA A 264 19.44 -5.06 11.24
CA ALA A 264 19.69 -6.49 11.50
C ALA A 264 18.81 -7.10 12.61
N SER A 265 17.76 -7.82 12.20
CA SER A 265 16.75 -8.47 13.06
C SER A 265 15.95 -7.52 13.95
N LEU A 266 15.50 -6.39 13.38
CA LEU A 266 14.79 -5.33 14.10
C LEU A 266 13.64 -5.81 14.99
N HIS A 267 12.62 -6.48 14.42
CA HIS A 267 11.43 -6.90 15.17
C HIS A 267 11.76 -7.82 16.37
N PRO A 268 12.59 -8.88 16.21
CA PRO A 268 13.13 -9.61 17.36
C PRO A 268 13.84 -8.73 18.40
N ARG A 269 14.76 -7.84 18.02
CA ARG A 269 15.45 -6.95 18.98
C ARG A 269 14.48 -6.09 19.79
N LEU A 270 13.48 -5.50 19.13
CA LEU A 270 12.44 -4.69 19.79
C LEU A 270 11.66 -5.52 20.82
N LEU A 271 11.30 -6.77 20.49
CA LEU A 271 10.58 -7.66 21.40
C LEU A 271 11.44 -8.11 22.59
N TYR A 272 12.75 -8.32 22.43
CA TYR A 272 13.66 -8.55 23.57
C TYR A 272 13.70 -7.33 24.50
N ALA A 273 13.85 -6.12 23.94
CA ALA A 273 13.88 -4.88 24.73
C ALA A 273 12.56 -4.65 25.50
N MET A 274 11.40 -5.00 24.93
CA MET A 274 10.11 -4.95 25.62
C MET A 274 9.99 -5.91 26.82
N ARG A 275 10.87 -6.92 26.93
CA ARG A 275 11.01 -7.77 28.13
C ARG A 275 11.96 -7.19 29.18
N GLY A 276 12.71 -6.14 28.83
CA GLY A 276 13.83 -5.63 29.62
C GLY A 276 15.17 -6.33 29.31
N GLU A 277 15.21 -7.14 28.26
CA GLU A 277 16.37 -7.92 27.84
C GLU A 277 17.05 -7.28 26.62
N ARG A 278 18.32 -7.60 26.35
CA ARG A 278 18.95 -7.37 25.04
C ARG A 278 19.13 -8.70 24.34
N MET A 279 18.85 -8.74 23.03
CA MET A 279 19.10 -9.93 22.22
C MET A 279 20.61 -10.24 22.22
N PRO A 280 21.07 -11.45 22.59
CA PRO A 280 22.49 -11.72 22.80
C PRO A 280 23.37 -11.48 21.56
N ALA A 281 24.60 -11.01 21.77
CA ALA A 281 25.56 -10.81 20.70
C ALA A 281 25.85 -12.13 19.97
N GLY A 282 25.81 -12.11 18.64
CA GLY A 282 26.00 -13.31 17.81
C GLY A 282 24.80 -14.27 17.75
N PHE A 283 23.74 -14.07 18.54
CA PHE A 283 22.56 -14.94 18.50
C PHE A 283 21.69 -14.68 17.26
N ASP A 284 21.42 -15.74 16.49
CA ASP A 284 20.55 -15.69 15.33
C ASP A 284 19.17 -16.32 15.61
N CYS A 285 18.20 -15.45 15.90
CA CYS A 285 16.78 -15.78 16.14
C CYS A 285 16.10 -16.63 15.04
N TYR A 286 16.71 -16.75 13.85
CA TYR A 286 16.19 -17.50 12.70
C TYR A 286 16.89 -18.86 12.46
N ALA A 287 17.97 -19.19 13.19
CA ALA A 287 18.81 -20.36 12.95
C ALA A 287 18.25 -21.65 13.60
N LEU A 288 17.11 -22.14 13.11
CA LEU A 288 16.47 -23.34 13.66
C LEU A 288 17.27 -24.62 13.35
N PRO A 289 17.53 -25.49 14.35
CA PRO A 289 18.18 -26.78 14.12
C PRO A 289 17.47 -27.64 13.06
N HIS A 290 18.26 -28.15 12.11
CA HIS A 290 17.85 -28.99 10.96
C HIS A 290 17.04 -28.29 9.85
N TYR A 291 16.92 -26.96 9.83
CA TYR A 291 16.33 -26.23 8.69
C TYR A 291 17.29 -25.17 8.15
N GLN A 292 17.10 -24.80 6.88
CA GLN A 292 17.78 -23.64 6.30
C GLN A 292 17.25 -22.35 6.95
N ARG A 293 18.13 -21.39 7.25
CA ARG A 293 17.82 -20.13 7.96
C ARG A 293 16.58 -19.38 7.44
N TRP A 294 16.33 -19.41 6.14
CA TRP A 294 15.17 -18.73 5.53
C TRP A 294 13.83 -19.31 6.03
N VAL A 295 13.79 -20.60 6.38
CA VAL A 295 12.62 -21.28 6.94
C VAL A 295 12.26 -20.66 8.30
N GLY A 296 13.25 -20.51 9.18
CA GLY A 296 13.09 -19.83 10.46
C GLY A 296 12.75 -18.34 10.33
N LYS A 297 13.38 -17.63 9.38
CA LYS A 297 13.06 -16.21 9.10
C LYS A 297 11.63 -16.04 8.61
N LEU A 298 11.14 -16.91 7.75
CA LEU A 298 9.76 -16.85 7.26
C LEU A 298 8.76 -17.26 8.36
N ALA A 299 9.05 -18.32 9.12
CA ALA A 299 8.18 -18.80 10.20
C ALA A 299 8.04 -17.78 11.35
N LEU A 300 9.16 -17.24 11.87
CA LEU A 300 9.13 -16.25 12.95
C LEU A 300 8.42 -14.96 12.52
N ASN A 301 8.72 -14.43 11.33
CA ASN A 301 8.09 -13.20 10.86
C ASN A 301 6.59 -13.39 10.57
N VAL A 302 6.15 -14.55 10.06
CA VAL A 302 4.72 -14.85 9.91
C VAL A 302 4.04 -15.00 11.27
N ALA A 303 4.68 -15.68 12.23
CA ALA A 303 4.08 -15.94 13.54
C ALA A 303 3.99 -14.68 14.42
N ILE A 304 4.94 -13.74 14.36
CA ILE A 304 4.85 -12.42 15.01
C ILE A 304 3.67 -11.59 14.47
N ASN A 305 3.31 -11.77 13.19
CA ASN A 305 2.20 -11.08 12.51
C ASN A 305 0.86 -11.84 12.59
N ALA A 306 0.80 -12.99 13.26
CA ALA A 306 -0.41 -13.80 13.37
C ALA A 306 -1.07 -13.62 14.75
N ALA A 307 -2.40 -13.58 14.80
CA ALA A 307 -3.15 -13.46 16.05
C ALA A 307 -3.24 -14.74 16.89
N THR A 308 -2.88 -15.90 16.31
CA THR A 308 -2.73 -17.21 16.98
C THR A 308 -1.68 -18.06 16.26
N LEU A 309 -1.16 -19.10 16.91
CA LEU A 309 -0.26 -20.09 16.29
C LEU A 309 -0.94 -20.89 15.16
N ASN A 310 -2.23 -21.18 15.29
CA ASN A 310 -3.00 -21.81 14.20
C ASN A 310 -3.16 -20.89 12.98
N ALA A 311 -3.31 -19.58 13.18
CA ALA A 311 -3.29 -18.60 12.09
C ALA A 311 -1.90 -18.50 11.43
N ALA A 312 -0.81 -18.59 12.20
CA ALA A 312 0.55 -18.66 11.66
C ALA A 312 0.76 -19.89 10.77
N ALA A 313 0.35 -21.07 11.24
CA ALA A 313 0.40 -22.31 10.45
C ALA A 313 -0.43 -22.21 9.17
N GLY A 314 -1.65 -21.67 9.26
CA GLY A 314 -2.50 -21.39 8.10
C GLY A 314 -1.85 -20.46 7.08
N ALA A 315 -1.23 -19.37 7.54
CA ALA A 315 -0.56 -18.40 6.66
C ALA A 315 0.69 -18.97 5.97
N LEU A 316 1.44 -19.87 6.62
CA LEU A 316 2.53 -20.63 5.99
C LEU A 316 2.00 -21.65 4.98
N ILE A 317 0.86 -22.28 5.23
CA ILE A 317 0.24 -23.25 4.31
C ILE A 317 -0.43 -22.57 3.09
N GLU A 318 -0.95 -21.35 3.23
CA GLU A 318 -1.33 -20.53 2.06
C GLU A 318 -0.10 -20.07 1.24
N LYS A 319 1.11 -20.07 1.83
CA LYS A 319 2.38 -19.90 1.11
C LYS A 319 2.87 -21.20 0.46
N ALA A 320 2.49 -22.37 0.96
CA ALA A 320 2.78 -23.64 0.27
C ALA A 320 2.08 -23.74 -1.10
N ARG A 321 0.93 -23.06 -1.26
CA ARG A 321 0.21 -22.92 -2.54
C ARG A 321 0.81 -21.87 -3.49
N GLN A 322 1.72 -21.02 -3.01
CA GLN A 322 2.42 -20.03 -3.83
C GLN A 322 3.64 -20.72 -4.43
N LYS A 323 3.77 -20.74 -5.75
CA LYS A 323 4.99 -21.18 -6.42
C LYS A 323 6.01 -20.04 -6.41
N LYS A 324 7.28 -20.40 -6.26
CA LYS A 324 8.43 -19.58 -6.67
C LYS A 324 8.51 -19.56 -8.20
N ALA A 325 9.47 -18.81 -8.75
CA ALA A 325 9.68 -18.74 -10.18
C ALA A 325 10.19 -20.09 -10.76
N ASP A 326 10.98 -20.85 -10.00
CA ASP A 326 11.39 -22.25 -10.29
C ASP A 326 10.23 -23.28 -10.27
N GLY A 327 8.98 -22.84 -10.02
CA GLY A 327 7.79 -23.71 -9.93
C GLY A 327 7.63 -24.48 -8.61
N SER A 328 8.65 -24.51 -7.74
CA SER A 328 8.60 -25.13 -6.42
C SER A 328 7.80 -24.28 -5.41
N PRO A 329 7.26 -24.86 -4.33
CA PRO A 329 6.48 -24.09 -3.36
C PRO A 329 7.36 -23.11 -2.56
N VAL A 330 6.83 -21.92 -2.26
CA VAL A 330 7.44 -20.93 -1.34
C VAL A 330 7.56 -21.49 0.09
N TRP A 331 6.72 -22.47 0.44
CA TRP A 331 6.79 -23.22 1.69
C TRP A 331 6.66 -24.74 1.42
N PRO A 332 7.74 -25.53 1.48
CA PRO A 332 7.73 -26.95 1.09
C PRO A 332 7.19 -27.90 2.18
N TYR A 333 6.77 -27.38 3.33
CA TYR A 333 6.39 -28.21 4.49
C TYR A 333 4.87 -28.36 4.60
N GLY A 334 4.42 -29.60 4.82
CA GLY A 334 3.01 -29.91 5.11
C GLY A 334 2.55 -29.41 6.49
N TRP A 335 1.26 -29.54 6.79
CA TRP A 335 0.63 -28.97 8.00
C TRP A 335 1.31 -29.40 9.31
N THR A 336 1.57 -30.70 9.49
CA THR A 336 2.18 -31.26 10.71
C THR A 336 3.60 -30.75 10.94
N GLU A 337 4.41 -30.69 9.89
CA GLU A 337 5.78 -30.20 9.97
C GLU A 337 5.83 -28.67 10.13
N THR A 338 4.87 -27.95 9.54
CA THR A 338 4.70 -26.50 9.75
C THR A 338 4.43 -26.16 11.21
N ARG A 339 3.62 -26.97 11.92
CA ARG A 339 3.43 -26.82 13.38
C ARG A 339 4.73 -27.04 14.14
N ARG A 340 5.42 -28.17 13.91
CA ARG A 340 6.74 -28.47 14.53
C ARG A 340 7.78 -27.37 14.30
N ILE A 341 7.78 -26.74 13.13
CA ILE A 341 8.65 -25.60 12.84
C ILE A 341 8.27 -24.39 13.70
N ILE A 342 6.99 -24.07 13.87
CA ILE A 342 6.52 -23.00 14.78
C ILE A 342 6.91 -23.33 16.24
N ASP A 343 6.73 -24.57 16.68
CA ASP A 343 7.10 -25.02 18.04
C ASP A 343 8.62 -24.85 18.28
N LYS A 344 9.45 -25.18 17.28
CA LYS A 344 10.89 -24.92 17.29
C LYS A 344 11.25 -23.43 17.25
N VAL A 345 10.50 -22.58 16.53
CA VAL A 345 10.68 -21.12 16.56
C VAL A 345 10.43 -20.58 17.96
N ILE A 346 9.41 -21.08 18.66
CA ILE A 346 9.10 -20.71 20.06
C ILE A 346 10.23 -21.15 20.99
N ALA A 347 10.63 -22.43 20.92
CA ALA A 347 11.69 -22.98 21.76
C ALA A 347 13.07 -22.31 21.54
N HIS A 348 13.36 -21.89 20.30
CA HIS A 348 14.59 -21.16 19.96
C HIS A 348 14.58 -19.70 20.43
N ASN A 349 13.41 -19.10 20.65
CA ASN A 349 13.26 -17.68 21.00
C ASN A 349 12.51 -17.46 22.32
N PRO A 350 12.96 -18.06 23.46
CA PRO A 350 12.15 -18.19 24.68
C PRO A 350 11.72 -16.84 25.30
N ALA A 351 12.62 -15.84 25.32
CA ALA A 351 12.31 -14.50 25.86
C ALA A 351 11.09 -13.85 25.18
N ILE A 352 10.99 -14.00 23.85
CA ILE A 352 9.95 -13.40 23.02
C ILE A 352 8.82 -14.37 22.67
N ALA A 353 8.82 -15.59 23.22
CA ALA A 353 7.83 -16.64 22.97
C ALA A 353 6.38 -16.14 23.13
N GLY A 354 6.13 -15.32 24.16
CA GLY A 354 4.83 -14.73 24.45
C GLY A 354 4.30 -13.72 23.43
N TYR A 355 5.14 -13.29 22.49
CA TYR A 355 4.74 -12.44 21.35
C TYR A 355 4.52 -13.25 20.06
N ILE A 356 4.87 -14.53 20.03
CA ILE A 356 4.68 -15.40 18.87
C ILE A 356 3.21 -15.83 18.83
N GLY A 357 2.52 -15.54 17.71
CA GLY A 357 1.08 -15.72 17.61
C GLY A 357 0.27 -14.68 18.41
N SER A 358 0.83 -13.51 18.72
CA SER A 358 0.18 -12.44 19.51
C SER A 358 -0.43 -11.28 18.71
N ASP A 359 -0.17 -11.21 17.40
CA ASP A 359 -0.43 -10.06 16.52
C ASP A 359 0.44 -8.80 16.78
N ALA A 360 1.59 -8.94 17.45
CA ALA A 360 2.52 -7.85 17.74
C ALA A 360 3.04 -7.11 16.50
N GLY A 361 3.18 -7.80 15.36
CA GLY A 361 3.85 -7.28 14.15
C GLY A 361 3.33 -5.94 13.65
N VAL A 362 2.03 -5.68 13.69
CA VAL A 362 1.47 -4.39 13.23
C VAL A 362 1.86 -3.20 14.13
N SER A 363 2.08 -3.45 15.42
CA SER A 363 2.53 -2.43 16.38
C SER A 363 4.05 -2.25 16.32
N LEU A 364 4.81 -3.32 16.03
CA LEU A 364 6.24 -3.21 15.69
C LEU A 364 6.46 -2.37 14.42
N MET A 365 5.57 -2.50 13.42
CA MET A 365 5.53 -1.62 12.22
C MET A 365 5.20 -0.15 12.51
N ALA A 366 4.77 0.20 13.72
CA ALA A 366 4.62 1.58 14.17
C ALA A 366 5.83 2.08 14.99
N ILE A 367 6.73 1.18 15.39
CA ILE A 367 8.02 1.52 16.00
C ILE A 367 9.08 1.64 14.89
N ASP A 368 9.18 0.66 13.98
CA ASP A 368 10.14 0.74 12.86
C ASP A 368 9.93 1.98 11.98
N ALA A 369 8.67 2.30 11.66
CA ALA A 369 8.33 3.50 10.91
C ALA A 369 8.68 4.82 11.62
N ARG A 370 8.78 4.81 12.96
CA ARG A 370 9.22 5.99 13.74
C ARG A 370 10.73 6.04 13.84
N MET A 371 11.41 4.90 14.00
CA MET A 371 12.87 4.81 13.90
C MET A 371 13.35 5.31 12.52
N ALA A 372 12.70 4.90 11.44
CA ALA A 372 13.00 5.41 10.10
C ALA A 372 12.84 6.93 9.98
N LEU A 373 11.84 7.52 10.64
CA LEU A 373 11.67 8.97 10.71
C LEU A 373 12.65 9.66 11.67
N GLU A 374 13.20 8.98 12.67
CA GLU A 374 14.30 9.50 13.51
C GLU A 374 15.62 9.51 12.72
N VAL A 375 15.93 8.45 11.96
CA VAL A 375 17.07 8.38 11.01
C VAL A 375 16.96 9.47 9.94
N LEU A 376 15.83 9.56 9.24
CA LEU A 376 15.67 10.53 8.14
C LEU A 376 15.70 11.98 8.62
N LYS A 377 15.29 12.28 9.86
CA LYS A 377 15.43 13.63 10.45
C LYS A 377 16.84 13.96 10.87
N ALA A 378 17.64 12.97 11.27
CA ALA A 378 19.08 13.19 11.49
C ALA A 378 19.76 13.54 10.16
N TYR A 379 19.37 12.87 9.07
CA TYR A 379 19.80 13.18 7.70
C TYR A 379 19.32 14.56 7.22
N GLU A 380 18.03 14.90 7.39
CA GLU A 380 17.45 16.23 7.12
C GLU A 380 18.23 17.35 7.85
N LYS A 381 18.55 17.14 9.13
CA LYS A 381 19.29 18.09 9.97
C LYS A 381 20.79 18.19 9.62
N ALA A 382 21.37 17.13 9.07
CA ALA A 382 22.76 17.09 8.62
C ALA A 382 22.92 17.56 7.16
N GLU A 383 21.81 17.88 6.46
CA GLU A 383 21.77 18.20 5.03
C GLU A 383 22.32 17.06 4.14
N LEU A 384 22.24 15.81 4.63
CA LEU A 384 22.71 14.60 3.96
C LEU A 384 21.53 13.86 3.28
N PRO A 385 21.62 13.50 1.99
CA PRO A 385 20.51 12.86 1.29
C PRO A 385 20.39 11.36 1.62
N ALA A 386 19.15 10.88 1.83
CA ALA A 386 18.85 9.46 1.99
C ALA A 386 17.39 9.11 1.61
N LEU A 387 17.16 7.87 1.18
CA LEU A 387 15.85 7.34 0.77
C LEU A 387 15.48 6.08 1.57
N PRO A 388 14.30 6.01 2.21
CA PRO A 388 13.88 4.83 2.96
C PRO A 388 13.35 3.71 2.05
N VAL A 389 13.61 2.47 2.45
CA VAL A 389 12.93 1.26 1.99
C VAL A 389 12.44 0.51 3.23
N HIS A 390 11.38 1.06 3.83
CA HIS A 390 10.83 0.66 5.12
C HIS A 390 11.84 0.78 6.29
N ASP A 391 12.51 -0.32 6.64
CA ASP A 391 13.51 -0.46 7.70
C ASP A 391 14.97 -0.49 7.19
N SER A 392 15.19 -0.38 5.87
CA SER A 392 16.49 -0.08 5.27
C SER A 392 16.56 1.31 4.61
N PHE A 393 17.76 1.81 4.32
CA PHE A 393 18.01 3.15 3.77
C PHE A 393 19.05 3.13 2.66
N LEU A 394 18.77 3.85 1.57
CA LEU A 394 19.75 4.18 0.53
C LEU A 394 20.41 5.52 0.86
N ALA A 395 21.73 5.59 0.81
CA ALA A 395 22.51 6.82 0.94
C ALA A 395 23.80 6.72 0.10
N PRO A 396 24.47 7.84 -0.22
CA PRO A 396 25.76 7.82 -0.93
C PRO A 396 26.81 6.94 -0.22
N GLU A 397 27.62 6.21 -1.00
CA GLU A 397 28.61 5.25 -0.48
C GLU A 397 29.60 5.88 0.53
N GLY A 398 30.09 7.09 0.24
CA GLY A 398 30.97 7.84 1.14
C GLY A 398 30.35 8.19 2.51
N ARG A 399 29.03 7.99 2.68
CA ARG A 399 28.27 8.27 3.91
C ARG A 399 27.90 7.01 4.70
N GLN A 400 28.37 5.82 4.31
CA GLN A 400 28.01 4.55 4.94
C GLN A 400 28.31 4.50 6.46
N ALA A 401 29.43 5.08 6.91
CA ALA A 401 29.80 5.10 8.32
C ALA A 401 28.87 6.01 9.16
N GLU A 402 28.48 7.17 8.60
CA GLU A 402 27.54 8.10 9.21
C GLU A 402 26.14 7.48 9.30
N LEU A 403 25.70 6.78 8.26
CA LEU A 403 24.44 6.03 8.25
C LEU A 403 24.41 4.97 9.36
N LYS A 404 25.48 4.19 9.49
CA LYS A 404 25.61 3.14 10.53
C LYS A 404 25.61 3.72 11.94
N GLY A 405 26.29 4.85 12.16
CA GLY A 405 26.25 5.57 13.44
C GLY A 405 24.83 6.02 13.79
N ILE A 406 24.19 6.76 12.89
CA ILE A 406 22.83 7.30 13.10
C ILE A 406 21.80 6.15 13.30
N MET A 407 21.88 5.08 12.51
CA MET A 407 21.02 3.90 12.70
C MET A 407 21.26 3.24 14.05
N ASN A 408 22.52 3.05 14.47
CA ASN A 408 22.85 2.44 15.76
C ASN A 408 22.34 3.27 16.94
N ASP A 409 22.54 4.59 16.91
CA ASP A 409 22.07 5.51 17.95
C ASP A 409 20.54 5.51 18.07
N VAL A 410 19.82 5.50 16.93
CA VAL A 410 18.35 5.38 16.89
C VAL A 410 17.88 4.00 17.37
N LEU A 411 18.64 2.92 17.09
CA LEU A 411 18.34 1.58 17.58
C LEU A 411 18.45 1.50 19.11
N GLU A 412 19.62 1.74 19.68
CA GLU A 412 19.81 1.61 21.14
C GLU A 412 18.94 2.61 21.91
N GLY A 413 18.85 3.87 21.43
CA GLY A 413 17.94 4.88 21.96
C GLY A 413 16.44 4.59 21.79
N THR A 414 16.07 3.56 21.01
CA THR A 414 14.71 2.99 20.97
C THR A 414 14.58 1.78 21.88
N LEU A 415 15.58 0.88 21.92
CA LEU A 415 15.60 -0.30 22.79
C LEU A 415 15.53 0.09 24.28
N ASP A 416 16.22 1.16 24.69
CA ASP A 416 16.11 1.69 26.05
C ASP A 416 14.74 2.34 26.31
N ARG A 417 14.18 3.05 25.33
CA ARG A 417 12.89 3.76 25.43
C ARG A 417 11.71 2.80 25.62
N ILE A 418 11.75 1.62 25.01
CA ILE A 418 10.73 0.57 25.12
C ILE A 418 10.99 -0.44 26.24
N SER A 419 12.10 -0.30 26.98
CA SER A 419 12.40 -1.17 28.12
C SER A 419 11.44 -0.91 29.31
N PRO A 420 10.89 -1.95 29.96
CA PRO A 420 10.08 -1.81 31.17
C PRO A 420 10.73 -1.02 32.31
N ALA A 421 12.06 -0.93 32.36
CA ALA A 421 12.76 -0.07 33.31
C ALA A 421 12.46 1.41 33.07
N THR A 422 12.58 1.86 31.81
CA THR A 422 12.41 3.25 31.36
C THR A 422 10.93 3.64 31.29
N LEU A 423 10.07 2.73 30.80
CA LEU A 423 8.62 2.95 30.67
C LEU A 423 7.91 3.28 31.99
N ARG A 424 8.49 2.92 33.15
CA ARG A 424 7.96 3.25 34.48
C ARG A 424 8.22 4.70 34.91
N GLY A 425 9.16 5.41 34.27
CA GLY A 425 9.52 6.80 34.61
C GLY A 425 9.30 7.83 33.50
N SER A 426 9.11 7.40 32.25
CA SER A 426 8.99 8.32 31.11
C SER A 426 7.62 9.00 30.99
N ARG A 427 7.63 10.22 30.42
CA ARG A 427 6.41 10.87 29.90
C ARG A 427 5.76 9.99 28.83
N LYS A 428 4.44 10.07 28.68
CA LYS A 428 3.69 9.41 27.60
C LYS A 428 4.08 9.96 26.22
N ASP A 429 5.12 9.39 25.62
CA ASP A 429 5.38 9.53 24.19
C ASP A 429 4.68 8.43 23.38
N SER A 430 4.55 8.65 22.08
CA SER A 430 3.80 7.74 21.21
C SER A 430 4.44 6.34 21.07
N ILE A 431 5.74 6.18 21.35
CA ILE A 431 6.47 4.91 21.30
C ILE A 431 6.24 4.11 22.58
N GLY A 432 6.31 4.75 23.75
CA GLY A 432 5.92 4.12 25.01
C GLY A 432 4.45 3.69 25.02
N GLU A 433 3.56 4.55 24.53
CA GLU A 433 2.14 4.22 24.38
C GLU A 433 1.88 3.12 23.34
N THR A 434 2.55 3.11 22.18
CA THR A 434 2.46 1.99 21.22
C THR A 434 2.99 0.69 21.83
N THR A 435 4.05 0.74 22.63
CA THR A 435 4.61 -0.42 23.33
C THR A 435 3.61 -1.01 24.32
N GLN A 436 2.90 -0.17 25.07
CA GLN A 436 1.82 -0.60 25.98
C GLN A 436 0.63 -1.27 25.28
N MET A 437 0.47 -1.10 23.96
CA MET A 437 -0.55 -1.83 23.19
C MET A 437 -0.12 -3.25 22.78
N ILE A 438 1.17 -3.61 22.87
CA ILE A 438 1.66 -4.92 22.43
C ILE A 438 1.39 -5.96 23.52
N ARG A 439 0.42 -6.84 23.26
CA ARG A 439 0.02 -7.91 24.17
C ARG A 439 1.07 -9.03 24.20
N TYR A 440 1.86 -9.08 25.26
CA TYR A 440 2.52 -10.33 25.67
C TYR A 440 1.46 -11.31 26.20
N ARG A 441 1.56 -12.58 25.83
CA ARG A 441 0.88 -13.69 26.51
C ARG A 441 1.92 -14.51 27.25
N GLU A 442 1.61 -15.04 28.43
CA GLU A 442 2.59 -15.90 29.11
C GLU A 442 2.83 -17.19 28.30
N PRO A 443 4.08 -17.69 28.18
CA PRO A 443 4.38 -18.93 27.46
C PRO A 443 3.89 -20.19 28.18
N GLY A 444 2.57 -20.39 28.23
CA GLY A 444 1.94 -21.68 28.46
C GLY A 444 2.17 -22.30 29.85
N VAL A 445 1.64 -21.66 30.90
CA VAL A 445 0.73 -22.46 31.74
C VAL A 445 -0.53 -22.65 30.89
N GLY A 446 -0.81 -23.88 30.50
CA GLY A 446 -1.95 -24.18 29.64
C GLY A 446 -3.24 -24.18 30.43
N GLU A 447 -4.03 -23.11 30.35
CA GLU A 447 -5.46 -23.20 30.67
C GLU A 447 -6.12 -24.21 29.71
N PRO A 448 -6.91 -25.17 30.21
CA PRO A 448 -7.77 -25.98 29.35
C PRO A 448 -8.75 -25.05 28.64
N VAL A 449 -8.74 -25.06 27.31
CA VAL A 449 -9.83 -24.43 26.55
C VAL A 449 -11.05 -25.34 26.64
N GLU A 450 -11.82 -25.20 27.72
CA GLU A 450 -13.17 -25.73 27.82
C GLU A 450 -14.08 -25.00 26.83
N THR A 451 -13.99 -25.41 25.56
CA THR A 451 -15.19 -25.40 24.72
C THR A 451 -16.18 -26.36 25.37
N PRO A 452 -17.38 -25.93 25.81
CA PRO A 452 -18.37 -26.86 26.32
C PRO A 452 -18.74 -27.82 25.19
N ILE A 453 -18.29 -29.07 25.32
CA ILE A 453 -18.81 -30.17 24.53
C ILE A 453 -20.23 -30.36 25.02
N ALA A 454 -21.21 -30.00 24.19
CA ALA A 454 -22.58 -30.39 24.45
C ALA A 454 -22.62 -31.92 24.41
N GLU A 455 -22.83 -32.54 25.58
CA GLU A 455 -22.92 -33.99 25.69
C GLU A 455 -24.07 -34.48 24.81
N LEU A 456 -23.75 -35.28 23.79
CA LEU A 456 -24.77 -36.09 23.14
C LEU A 456 -25.13 -37.22 24.10
N GLU A 457 -26.18 -37.01 24.90
CA GLU A 457 -26.83 -38.10 25.59
C GLU A 457 -27.24 -39.17 24.57
N VAL A 458 -26.68 -40.37 24.73
CA VAL A 458 -26.95 -41.51 23.85
C VAL A 458 -28.32 -42.05 24.21
N ALA A 459 -29.35 -41.63 23.48
CA ALA A 459 -30.69 -42.17 23.60
C ALA A 459 -30.68 -43.69 23.33
N PRO A 460 -31.15 -44.54 24.27
CA PRO A 460 -31.15 -45.99 24.10
C PRO A 460 -32.21 -46.46 23.08
N SER A 461 -31.98 -47.64 22.53
CA SER A 461 -32.77 -48.28 21.47
C SER A 461 -34.26 -48.39 21.77
N ALA A 462 -35.11 -48.20 20.75
CA ALA A 462 -36.56 -48.40 20.81
C ALA A 462 -36.98 -49.66 20.02
N GLU A 463 -37.81 -50.49 20.65
CA GLU A 463 -38.51 -51.68 20.12
C GLU A 463 -39.76 -51.93 21.00
N PRO A 464 -40.84 -52.58 20.52
CA PRO A 464 -41.93 -51.78 19.94
C PRO A 464 -43.36 -52.19 20.37
N LEU A 465 -44.36 -51.57 19.71
CA LEU A 465 -45.77 -51.99 19.50
C LEU A 465 -46.91 -51.50 20.44
N LEU A 466 -48.02 -51.19 19.74
CA LEU A 466 -49.45 -51.41 20.06
C LEU A 466 -50.36 -50.32 20.70
N SER A 467 -51.56 -50.25 20.09
CA SER A 467 -52.87 -49.71 20.52
C SER A 467 -53.18 -48.19 20.52
N SER A 468 -54.15 -47.82 19.66
CA SER A 468 -55.09 -46.68 19.76
C SER A 468 -56.21 -47.00 20.80
N PRO A 469 -57.20 -46.11 21.15
CA PRO A 469 -57.71 -44.93 20.42
C PRO A 469 -58.01 -43.65 21.26
N GLU A 470 -58.64 -42.65 20.63
CA GLU A 470 -59.30 -41.47 21.27
C GLU A 470 -60.69 -41.84 21.84
N PRO A 471 -61.55 -40.90 22.36
CA PRO A 471 -61.36 -39.49 22.78
C PRO A 471 -61.94 -39.20 24.19
N VAL A 472 -62.08 -37.91 24.62
CA VAL A 472 -63.29 -37.30 25.27
C VAL A 472 -63.04 -35.93 25.98
N VAL A 473 -63.81 -34.92 25.54
CA VAL A 473 -64.46 -33.75 26.21
C VAL A 473 -63.86 -33.02 27.44
N SER A 474 -63.62 -31.71 27.24
CA SER A 474 -63.87 -30.43 27.99
C SER A 474 -64.72 -30.38 29.31
N PRO A 475 -65.03 -29.21 29.95
CA PRO A 475 -64.61 -27.80 29.73
C PRO A 475 -64.30 -26.92 30.99
N SER A 476 -63.60 -25.79 30.81
CA SER A 476 -63.84 -24.44 31.43
C SER A 476 -62.75 -23.47 30.90
N GLY A 477 -62.89 -22.15 30.75
CA GLY A 477 -63.90 -21.18 31.21
C GLY A 477 -63.19 -20.08 32.03
N THR A 478 -62.78 -18.93 31.45
CA THR A 478 -63.63 -17.72 31.31
C THR A 478 -62.92 -16.69 30.38
N GLY A 479 -63.66 -15.70 29.84
CA GLY A 479 -63.09 -14.56 29.07
C GLY A 479 -62.37 -13.50 29.94
N ALA A 480 -61.98 -12.33 29.40
CA ALA A 480 -62.31 -11.76 28.08
C ALA A 480 -61.21 -10.79 27.54
N ARG A 481 -61.49 -10.17 26.39
CA ARG A 481 -60.58 -9.27 25.65
C ARG A 481 -60.39 -7.92 26.35
N PHE A 482 -59.22 -7.28 26.16
CA PHE A 482 -59.09 -5.82 26.27
C PHE A 482 -58.19 -5.24 25.16
N ARG A 483 -58.50 -4.02 24.72
CA ARG A 483 -57.68 -3.16 23.83
C ARG A 483 -57.43 -1.81 24.55
N PRO A 484 -56.44 -1.01 24.13
CA PRO A 484 -55.82 -0.01 25.01
C PRO A 484 -56.65 1.26 25.20
N PHE A 485 -56.38 1.98 26.29
CA PHE A 485 -56.72 3.40 26.43
C PHE A 485 -55.64 4.20 27.17
N LEU A 486 -55.66 5.53 26.99
CA LEU A 486 -54.63 6.46 27.48
C LEU A 486 -54.71 6.72 28.99
N GLY A 487 -53.57 7.04 29.59
CA GLY A 487 -53.42 7.72 30.87
C GLY A 487 -52.24 8.70 30.81
N LEU A 488 -52.39 9.91 31.34
CA LEU A 488 -51.45 11.04 31.18
C LEU A 488 -50.62 11.32 32.45
N LEU A 489 -49.49 12.04 32.25
CA LEU A 489 -48.81 13.03 33.13
C LEU A 489 -47.29 12.76 33.28
N PRO A 490 -46.43 13.78 33.56
CA PRO A 490 -46.54 15.22 33.25
C PRO A 490 -45.29 15.77 32.50
N PRO A 491 -45.35 16.99 31.91
CA PRO A 491 -44.19 17.60 31.21
C PRO A 491 -43.28 18.42 32.15
N ARG A 492 -41.96 18.42 31.89
CA ARG A 492 -40.98 19.40 32.41
C ARG A 492 -39.93 19.78 31.35
N PRO A 493 -39.23 20.92 31.48
CA PRO A 493 -38.95 21.78 30.32
C PRO A 493 -37.47 21.97 29.97
N GLY A 494 -37.20 22.64 28.84
CA GLY A 494 -35.98 23.41 28.62
C GLY A 494 -35.18 23.03 27.37
N SER A 495 -35.51 23.62 26.21
CA SER A 495 -34.67 23.61 25.01
C SER A 495 -34.47 25.04 24.47
N PRO A 496 -33.21 25.52 24.27
CA PRO A 496 -32.97 26.82 23.68
C PRO A 496 -33.35 26.84 22.20
N ARG A 497 -34.05 27.91 21.76
CA ARG A 497 -34.17 28.24 20.34
C ARG A 497 -32.94 29.04 19.88
N PRO A 498 -32.54 28.96 18.60
CA PRO A 498 -31.45 29.78 18.08
C PRO A 498 -31.81 31.28 18.16
N ARG A 499 -30.83 32.12 18.48
CA ARG A 499 -30.92 33.57 18.28
C ARG A 499 -30.53 33.93 16.84
N VAL A 500 -31.10 35.03 16.37
CA VAL A 500 -30.63 35.78 15.20
C VAL A 500 -29.95 37.01 15.77
N ASP A 501 -28.63 37.10 15.63
CA ASP A 501 -27.84 38.25 16.11
C ASP A 501 -27.60 39.26 14.98
N ALA A 502 -27.46 40.53 15.35
CA ALA A 502 -27.37 41.68 14.45
C ALA A 502 -25.95 41.86 13.85
N PRO A 503 -25.78 42.60 12.73
CA PRO A 503 -24.46 42.90 12.18
C PRO A 503 -23.60 43.75 13.15
N PRO A 504 -22.25 43.59 13.10
CA PRO A 504 -21.34 44.26 14.03
C PRO A 504 -21.08 45.74 13.67
N PRO A 505 -20.70 46.58 14.65
CA PRO A 505 -20.24 47.95 14.42
C PRO A 505 -18.78 48.01 13.92
N GLU A 506 -18.37 49.18 13.41
CA GLU A 506 -17.03 49.43 12.87
C GLU A 506 -15.91 49.48 13.94
N PRO A 507 -14.64 49.19 13.57
CA PRO A 507 -13.55 49.04 14.52
C PRO A 507 -12.98 50.37 15.02
N GLY A 508 -13.16 50.67 16.30
CA GLY A 508 -12.39 51.70 17.02
C GLY A 508 -10.96 51.23 17.30
N ALA A 509 -9.97 52.10 17.08
CA ALA A 509 -8.55 51.78 17.27
C ALA A 509 -8.13 51.73 18.76
N LEU A 510 -7.35 50.71 19.14
CA LEU A 510 -6.64 50.64 20.42
C LEU A 510 -5.20 50.15 20.21
N SER A 511 -4.28 50.70 21.00
CA SER A 511 -2.84 50.50 20.90
C SER A 511 -2.39 49.16 21.52
N PRO A 512 -1.33 48.49 21.03
CA PRO A 512 -0.91 47.19 21.54
C PRO A 512 -0.24 47.28 22.93
N ALA A 513 -0.62 46.35 23.82
CA ALA A 513 0.12 46.06 25.04
C ALA A 513 1.34 45.15 24.73
N PRO A 514 2.42 45.20 25.53
CA PRO A 514 3.63 44.42 25.25
C PRO A 514 3.41 42.91 25.44
N VAL A 515 4.00 42.12 24.54
CA VAL A 515 3.96 40.65 24.59
C VAL A 515 5.18 40.13 25.35
N GLU A 516 4.94 39.37 26.42
CA GLU A 516 5.97 38.67 27.18
C GLU A 516 6.47 37.42 26.41
N PRO A 517 7.79 37.18 26.29
CA PRO A 517 8.31 36.09 25.48
C PRO A 517 8.08 34.71 26.12
N PRO A 518 7.78 33.66 25.33
CA PRO A 518 7.54 32.32 25.85
C PRO A 518 8.81 31.69 26.44
N ALA A 519 8.65 30.92 27.52
CA ALA A 519 9.74 30.22 28.20
C ALA A 519 10.48 29.23 27.27
N PRO A 520 11.81 29.07 27.43
CA PRO A 520 12.62 28.26 26.52
C PRO A 520 12.25 26.77 26.59
N VAL A 521 12.08 26.16 25.40
CA VAL A 521 11.88 24.72 25.26
C VAL A 521 13.19 23.99 25.59
N ALA A 522 13.11 22.96 26.46
CA ALA A 522 14.28 22.17 26.84
C ALA A 522 14.94 21.53 25.62
N ALA A 523 16.22 21.87 25.39
CA ALA A 523 17.00 21.32 24.30
C ALA A 523 17.34 19.84 24.54
N VAL A 524 17.10 19.00 23.54
CA VAL A 524 17.68 17.65 23.48
C VAL A 524 19.16 17.81 23.15
N PRO A 525 20.10 17.25 23.93
CA PRO A 525 21.53 17.40 23.67
C PRO A 525 21.91 16.76 22.34
N VAL A 526 22.68 17.49 21.53
CA VAL A 526 23.23 16.99 20.27
C VAL A 526 24.56 16.30 20.59
N PRO A 527 24.81 15.06 20.11
CA PRO A 527 26.12 14.42 20.22
C PRO A 527 27.22 15.33 19.65
N ALA A 528 28.27 15.58 20.44
CA ALA A 528 29.27 16.62 20.14
C ALA A 528 29.96 16.43 18.78
N PHE A 529 30.09 15.19 18.29
CA PHE A 529 30.68 14.91 16.98
C PHE A 529 29.88 15.52 15.81
N LEU A 530 28.56 15.65 15.93
CA LEU A 530 27.71 16.29 14.89
C LEU A 530 27.87 17.81 14.85
N LEU A 531 28.54 18.43 15.82
CA LEU A 531 28.86 19.86 15.81
C LEU A 531 30.25 20.15 15.20
N ALA A 532 31.12 19.14 15.08
CA ALA A 532 32.49 19.28 14.62
C ALA A 532 32.64 19.41 13.08
N PHE A 533 31.60 19.05 12.31
CA PHE A 533 31.67 18.94 10.85
C PHE A 533 30.83 19.95 10.08
N ARG A 534 30.45 21.07 10.71
CA ARG A 534 29.99 22.25 9.97
C ARG A 534 31.17 22.86 9.22
N THR A 535 31.20 22.69 7.90
CA THR A 535 32.07 23.49 7.02
C THR A 535 31.69 24.97 7.16
N PRO A 536 32.63 25.88 7.46
CA PRO A 536 32.34 27.30 7.43
C PRO A 536 32.18 27.75 5.98
N ALA A 537 30.99 28.21 5.61
CA ALA A 537 30.77 28.86 4.32
C ALA A 537 31.60 30.15 4.26
N ALA A 538 32.56 30.21 3.33
CA ALA A 538 33.37 31.40 3.12
C ALA A 538 32.51 32.50 2.48
N ALA A 539 32.22 33.56 3.24
CA ALA A 539 31.54 34.74 2.74
C ALA A 539 32.57 35.79 2.28
N GLU A 540 32.60 36.09 0.99
CA GLU A 540 33.34 37.26 0.48
C GLU A 540 32.59 38.56 0.84
N PRO A 541 33.31 39.65 1.18
CA PRO A 541 32.69 40.88 1.64
C PRO A 541 32.14 41.73 0.48
N VAL A 542 30.86 42.09 0.56
CA VAL A 542 30.22 43.05 -0.36
C VAL A 542 30.52 44.49 0.10
N PRO A 543 31.06 45.38 -0.77
CA PRO A 543 31.29 46.78 -0.43
C PRO A 543 29.98 47.61 -0.48
N PRO A 544 29.90 48.74 0.26
CA PRO A 544 28.69 49.58 0.31
C PRO A 544 28.52 50.45 -0.95
N PRO A 545 27.29 50.92 -1.25
CA PRO A 545 26.99 51.79 -2.38
C PRO A 545 27.12 53.28 -2.03
N ASP A 546 27.51 54.13 -3.00
CA ASP A 546 26.71 55.29 -3.44
C ASP A 546 27.20 55.93 -4.77
N GLU A 547 26.42 56.89 -5.27
CA GLU A 547 26.66 57.87 -6.36
C GLU A 547 26.73 57.39 -7.83
N THR A 548 26.53 58.33 -8.78
CA THR A 548 25.94 58.08 -10.12
C THR A 548 26.69 58.79 -11.29
N PRO A 549 26.18 58.94 -12.54
CA PRO A 549 26.85 58.41 -13.75
C PRO A 549 27.46 59.47 -14.70
N PRO A 550 28.24 59.04 -15.72
CA PRO A 550 27.87 59.31 -17.13
C PRO A 550 28.12 58.10 -18.07
N VAL A 551 27.23 57.70 -19.00
CA VAL A 551 26.86 58.28 -20.33
C VAL A 551 27.84 57.97 -21.49
N LEU A 552 27.26 57.46 -22.59
CA LEU A 552 27.73 57.35 -24.00
C LEU A 552 28.75 56.28 -24.49
N ALA A 553 28.25 55.49 -25.46
CA ALA A 553 28.87 55.04 -26.72
C ALA A 553 30.01 53.98 -26.77
N ALA A 554 29.97 53.17 -27.83
CA ALA A 554 31.02 52.22 -28.25
C ALA A 554 31.97 52.85 -29.30
N PRO A 555 33.18 52.29 -29.56
CA PRO A 555 33.30 51.46 -30.78
C PRO A 555 34.38 50.34 -30.82
N ARG A 556 34.06 49.30 -31.60
CA ARG A 556 34.88 48.52 -32.57
C ARG A 556 36.42 48.30 -32.43
N THR A 557 36.78 47.02 -32.60
CA THR A 557 37.89 46.43 -33.41
C THR A 557 39.37 46.53 -32.99
N ARG A 558 39.99 45.37 -32.72
CA ARG A 558 41.03 44.65 -33.51
C ARG A 558 41.59 43.47 -32.67
N SER A 559 42.25 42.40 -33.13
CA SER A 559 42.38 41.63 -34.39
C SER A 559 43.76 40.93 -34.34
N SER A 560 43.81 39.60 -34.23
CA SER A 560 45.03 38.81 -34.46
C SER A 560 44.69 37.36 -34.84
N LEU A 561 45.38 36.82 -35.85
CA LEU A 561 45.30 35.41 -36.30
C LEU A 561 46.30 34.54 -35.48
N ALA A 562 46.53 33.23 -35.65
CA ALA A 562 46.11 32.14 -36.56
C ALA A 562 46.36 30.78 -35.82
N LEU A 563 46.17 29.53 -36.29
CA LEU A 563 45.70 28.84 -37.53
C LEU A 563 44.81 27.62 -37.04
N LEU A 564 44.41 26.55 -37.74
CA LEU A 564 44.33 26.11 -39.16
C LEU A 564 43.26 24.97 -39.24
N ALA A 565 42.53 24.85 -40.35
CA ALA A 565 41.91 23.63 -40.90
C ALA A 565 41.78 23.82 -42.42
N PRO A 566 41.83 22.77 -43.27
CA PRO A 566 40.58 22.10 -43.71
C PRO A 566 40.72 20.64 -44.19
N TYR A 567 39.61 19.99 -44.58
CA TYR A 567 39.42 19.47 -45.95
C TYR A 567 37.96 19.05 -46.21
N LEU A 568 37.36 19.53 -47.30
CA LEU A 568 36.02 19.15 -47.79
C LEU A 568 35.89 19.57 -49.27
N PRO A 569 35.58 18.67 -50.24
CA PRO A 569 35.34 19.03 -51.64
C PRO A 569 33.84 19.32 -51.95
N PRO A 570 33.52 20.00 -53.07
CA PRO A 570 32.19 20.58 -53.32
C PRO A 570 31.25 19.69 -54.15
N ALA A 571 30.03 20.21 -54.40
CA ALA A 571 29.02 19.64 -55.28
C ALA A 571 29.01 20.31 -56.68
N ASP A 572 28.53 19.57 -57.68
CA ASP A 572 28.17 20.04 -59.02
C ASP A 572 26.93 19.27 -59.53
N VAL A 573 26.23 19.82 -60.53
CA VAL A 573 24.93 19.30 -61.03
C VAL A 573 24.88 19.34 -62.56
N PRO A 574 24.34 18.30 -63.22
CA PRO A 574 23.36 18.52 -64.28
C PRO A 574 22.10 17.61 -64.19
N SER A 575 21.03 18.07 -64.85
CA SER A 575 19.74 17.40 -65.12
C SER A 575 19.89 16.09 -65.94
N ASP A 576 18.99 15.11 -65.97
CA ASP A 576 17.52 15.16 -66.19
C ASP A 576 16.90 13.72 -66.16
N LEU A 577 15.58 13.60 -66.37
CA LEU A 577 14.77 12.39 -66.63
C LEU A 577 14.46 11.42 -65.45
N ALA A 578 13.42 10.59 -65.66
CA ALA A 578 12.61 9.95 -64.60
C ALA A 578 12.29 8.44 -64.89
N PRO A 579 11.22 7.81 -64.36
CA PRO A 579 11.13 7.28 -62.98
C PRO A 579 10.80 5.76 -62.90
N LEU A 580 11.29 5.04 -61.88
CA LEU A 580 10.86 3.65 -61.61
C LEU A 580 10.65 3.28 -60.12
N ARG A 581 9.98 2.13 -59.93
CA ARG A 581 9.24 1.64 -58.74
C ARG A 581 10.10 0.92 -57.67
N PRO A 582 9.55 0.61 -56.46
CA PRO A 582 10.34 0.22 -55.29
C PRO A 582 10.66 -1.28 -55.14
N ALA A 583 11.68 -1.58 -54.33
CA ALA A 583 12.01 -2.88 -53.72
C ALA A 583 11.82 -2.76 -52.19
N VAL A 584 11.08 -3.64 -51.49
CA VAL A 584 11.31 -5.08 -51.18
C VAL A 584 12.39 -5.29 -50.10
N THR A 585 11.98 -5.94 -49.00
CA THR A 585 12.73 -6.18 -47.76
C THR A 585 13.65 -7.41 -47.80
N PRO A 586 14.82 -7.39 -47.12
CA PRO A 586 15.61 -8.59 -46.82
C PRO A 586 15.03 -9.42 -45.64
N PRO A 587 15.38 -10.71 -45.50
CA PRO A 587 14.68 -11.66 -44.62
C PRO A 587 15.30 -11.89 -43.22
N ARG A 588 14.55 -12.57 -42.35
CA ARG A 588 15.03 -13.15 -41.08
C ARG A 588 15.85 -14.44 -41.31
N PRO A 589 16.83 -14.78 -40.45
CA PRO A 589 17.41 -16.12 -40.38
C PRO A 589 16.47 -17.13 -39.71
N ALA A 590 16.65 -18.42 -40.02
CA ALA A 590 15.94 -19.56 -39.44
C ALA A 590 16.86 -20.35 -38.46
N PRO A 591 16.32 -21.11 -37.49
CA PRO A 591 17.11 -21.85 -36.51
C PRO A 591 17.73 -23.14 -37.07
N VAL A 592 18.84 -23.56 -36.46
CA VAL A 592 19.50 -24.85 -36.72
C VAL A 592 18.80 -25.98 -35.98
N SER A 593 18.65 -27.14 -36.62
CA SER A 593 18.08 -28.36 -36.03
C SER A 593 19.19 -29.32 -35.58
N LEU A 594 18.96 -30.02 -34.46
CA LEU A 594 19.78 -31.14 -34.01
C LEU A 594 18.92 -32.06 -33.12
N ALA A 595 18.42 -33.15 -33.69
CA ALA A 595 17.61 -34.14 -32.97
C ALA A 595 17.83 -35.54 -33.57
N ALA A 596 18.29 -36.47 -32.74
CA ALA A 596 18.29 -37.90 -33.02
C ALA A 596 18.42 -38.67 -31.70
N LEU A 597 17.31 -39.21 -31.21
CA LEU A 597 17.12 -40.63 -30.88
C LEU A 597 15.66 -40.86 -30.45
N ASP A 598 15.20 -42.10 -30.63
CA ASP A 598 13.83 -42.55 -30.40
C ASP A 598 13.76 -43.39 -29.11
N ASP A 599 12.54 -43.69 -28.64
CA ASP A 599 12.10 -44.91 -27.93
C ASP A 599 10.97 -44.63 -26.91
N GLY A 600 9.91 -45.44 -26.98
CA GLY A 600 9.19 -45.89 -25.77
C GLY A 600 7.91 -45.15 -25.33
N CYS A 601 6.80 -45.46 -25.99
CA CYS A 601 5.48 -45.57 -25.33
C CYS A 601 5.12 -47.09 -25.26
N PRO A 602 4.22 -47.58 -24.37
CA PRO A 602 2.89 -46.99 -24.18
C PRO A 602 2.23 -47.07 -22.77
N GLU A 603 1.05 -46.44 -22.71
CA GLU A 603 -0.20 -46.95 -22.10
C GLU A 603 -0.65 -46.65 -20.64
N GLU A 604 -1.98 -46.70 -20.54
CA GLU A 604 -2.94 -46.61 -19.43
C GLU A 604 -2.94 -45.39 -18.48
N ALA A 605 -4.14 -44.78 -18.38
CA ALA A 605 -4.47 -43.69 -17.47
C ALA A 605 -5.82 -43.96 -16.79
N PRO A 606 -5.98 -43.64 -15.48
CA PRO A 606 -7.28 -43.55 -14.83
C PRO A 606 -7.76 -42.10 -14.70
N GLU A 607 -9.02 -41.83 -15.06
CA GLU A 607 -9.65 -40.55 -14.77
C GLU A 607 -9.82 -40.32 -13.26
N VAL A 608 -9.47 -39.13 -12.76
CA VAL A 608 -9.76 -38.71 -11.38
C VAL A 608 -10.40 -37.31 -11.41
N PRO A 609 -11.65 -37.13 -10.94
CA PRO A 609 -12.35 -35.85 -11.04
C PRO A 609 -11.80 -34.83 -10.04
N LEU A 610 -11.39 -33.66 -10.55
CA LEU A 610 -10.92 -32.53 -9.73
C LEU A 610 -12.07 -31.86 -8.97
N PRO A 611 -12.01 -31.72 -7.63
CA PRO A 611 -13.02 -31.00 -6.86
C PRO A 611 -12.91 -29.47 -7.06
N PRO A 612 -14.02 -28.72 -6.96
CA PRO A 612 -14.05 -27.30 -7.29
C PRO A 612 -13.29 -26.41 -6.30
N VAL A 613 -12.47 -25.50 -6.83
CA VAL A 613 -11.67 -24.54 -6.05
C VAL A 613 -12.57 -23.51 -5.36
N GLY A 614 -12.65 -23.57 -4.03
CA GLY A 614 -13.47 -22.66 -3.22
C GLY A 614 -12.68 -21.87 -2.17
N ARG A 615 -12.39 -20.59 -2.43
CA ARG A 615 -12.11 -19.62 -1.36
C ARG A 615 -13.43 -19.17 -0.75
N VAL A 616 -13.74 -19.64 0.45
CA VAL A 616 -15.05 -19.39 1.08
C VAL A 616 -14.90 -18.87 2.52
N GLY A 617 -15.09 -17.56 2.68
CA GLY A 617 -15.28 -16.92 3.99
C GLY A 617 -16.61 -17.34 4.64
N LEU A 618 -16.79 -17.07 5.94
CA LEU A 618 -17.89 -17.64 6.75
C LEU A 618 -19.29 -17.45 6.12
N LEU A 619 -19.59 -16.23 5.66
CA LEU A 619 -20.85 -15.90 4.95
C LEU A 619 -21.05 -16.72 3.66
N GLY A 620 -19.97 -17.01 2.93
CA GLY A 620 -20.03 -17.86 1.74
C GLY A 620 -20.30 -19.33 2.05
N ARG A 621 -19.87 -19.83 3.23
CA ARG A 621 -20.13 -21.22 3.66
C ARG A 621 -21.59 -21.38 4.05
N LEU A 622 -22.14 -20.40 4.77
CA LEU A 622 -23.56 -20.33 5.10
C LEU A 622 -24.41 -20.22 3.81
N ALA A 623 -24.00 -19.41 2.83
CA ALA A 623 -24.66 -19.34 1.53
C ALA A 623 -24.54 -20.63 0.68
N ALA A 624 -23.46 -21.41 0.86
CA ALA A 624 -23.30 -22.72 0.22
C ALA A 624 -24.20 -23.78 0.90
N GLN A 625 -24.26 -23.81 2.23
CA GLN A 625 -25.18 -24.67 2.99
C GLN A 625 -26.65 -24.36 2.65
N ALA A 626 -27.02 -23.08 2.57
CA ALA A 626 -28.37 -22.66 2.15
C ALA A 626 -28.70 -23.07 0.69
N ARG A 627 -27.70 -23.29 -0.17
CA ARG A 627 -27.88 -23.80 -1.54
C ARG A 627 -27.90 -25.33 -1.64
N ALA A 628 -27.39 -26.04 -0.64
CA ALA A 628 -27.43 -27.51 -0.58
C ALA A 628 -28.82 -28.04 -0.22
N LEU A 629 -29.61 -27.26 0.54
CA LEU A 629 -30.99 -27.58 0.92
C LEU A 629 -31.98 -27.27 -0.22
N ARG A 630 -31.96 -28.09 -1.28
CA ARG A 630 -32.96 -28.06 -2.36
C ARG A 630 -34.23 -28.83 -1.98
N ASP A 631 -35.09 -28.17 -1.22
CA ASP A 631 -36.52 -28.49 -1.15
C ASP A 631 -37.30 -27.24 -1.65
N PRO A 632 -38.28 -27.37 -2.56
CA PRO A 632 -39.09 -26.22 -3.02
C PRO A 632 -39.82 -25.49 -1.88
N ALA A 633 -40.15 -26.13 -0.76
CA ALA A 633 -40.71 -25.46 0.42
C ALA A 633 -39.69 -24.53 1.11
N GLY A 634 -38.38 -24.79 0.95
CA GLY A 634 -37.29 -24.04 1.57
C GLY A 634 -37.07 -22.64 1.00
N LEU A 635 -37.57 -22.33 -0.21
CA LEU A 635 -37.35 -21.03 -0.87
C LEU A 635 -37.98 -19.86 -0.10
N ALA A 636 -39.25 -19.97 0.29
CA ALA A 636 -39.94 -18.94 1.05
C ALA A 636 -39.33 -18.74 2.46
N ALA A 637 -38.92 -19.83 3.10
CA ALA A 637 -38.22 -19.79 4.39
C ALA A 637 -36.81 -19.16 4.27
N GLY A 638 -36.11 -19.43 3.16
CA GLY A 638 -34.80 -18.85 2.84
C GLY A 638 -34.88 -17.33 2.63
N ASP A 639 -35.85 -16.85 1.84
CA ASP A 639 -36.07 -15.42 1.63
C ASP A 639 -36.54 -14.70 2.89
N ALA A 640 -37.41 -15.31 3.70
CA ALA A 640 -37.80 -14.79 5.01
C ALA A 640 -36.58 -14.65 5.95
N ARG A 641 -35.74 -15.69 6.06
CA ARG A 641 -34.54 -15.68 6.90
C ARG A 641 -33.47 -14.70 6.38
N MET A 642 -33.38 -14.50 5.06
CA MET A 642 -32.55 -13.45 4.46
C MET A 642 -33.10 -12.04 4.71
N ALA A 643 -34.42 -11.86 4.82
CA ALA A 643 -35.02 -10.60 5.24
C ALA A 643 -34.73 -10.33 6.74
N GLU A 644 -34.87 -11.32 7.62
CA GLU A 644 -34.49 -11.20 9.04
C GLU A 644 -33.01 -10.85 9.21
N LEU A 645 -32.11 -11.51 8.49
CA LEU A 645 -30.67 -11.21 8.54
C LEU A 645 -30.36 -9.78 8.07
N ARG A 646 -31.09 -9.25 7.08
CA ARG A 646 -30.99 -7.84 6.66
C ARG A 646 -31.50 -6.88 7.75
N VAL A 647 -32.57 -7.23 8.46
CA VAL A 647 -33.12 -6.44 9.59
C VAL A 647 -32.20 -6.51 10.83
N LEU A 648 -31.56 -7.64 11.09
CA LEU A 648 -30.53 -7.77 12.13
C LEU A 648 -29.29 -6.92 11.81
N ALA A 649 -28.80 -6.99 10.57
CA ALA A 649 -27.67 -6.18 10.12
C ALA A 649 -27.96 -4.66 10.16
N SER A 650 -29.17 -4.23 9.80
CA SER A 650 -29.56 -2.81 9.91
C SER A 650 -29.73 -2.36 11.36
N ARG A 651 -30.29 -3.20 12.25
CA ARG A 651 -30.37 -2.93 13.70
C ARG A 651 -28.99 -2.87 14.37
N GLN A 652 -28.03 -3.71 13.96
CA GLN A 652 -26.65 -3.62 14.43
C GLN A 652 -25.97 -2.32 13.97
N ARG A 653 -26.15 -1.91 12.70
CA ARG A 653 -25.65 -0.61 12.21
C ARG A 653 -26.29 0.58 12.93
N ALA A 654 -27.60 0.52 13.21
CA ALA A 654 -28.28 1.56 13.99
C ALA A 654 -27.73 1.67 15.42
N ARG A 655 -27.37 0.55 16.06
CA ARG A 655 -26.69 0.55 17.38
C ARG A 655 -25.25 1.07 17.34
N ALA A 656 -24.58 1.02 16.19
CA ALA A 656 -23.24 1.60 16.00
C ALA A 656 -23.26 3.10 15.65
N HIS A 657 -24.45 3.69 15.48
CA HIS A 657 -24.67 5.11 15.13
C HIS A 657 -25.72 5.80 16.02
N ALA A 658 -25.95 5.26 17.22
CA ALA A 658 -26.51 6.04 18.32
C ALA A 658 -25.38 6.83 19.01
N PRO A 659 -25.62 8.09 19.45
CA PRO A 659 -24.65 8.91 20.16
C PRO A 659 -24.40 8.42 21.60
#